data_AF-A0A485LWE1-F1
#
_entry.id   AF-A0A485LWE1-F1
#
_cell.length_a   1.000
_cell.length_b   1.000
_cell.length_c   1.000
_cell.angle_alpha   90.00
_cell.angle_beta   90.00
_cell.angle_gamma   90.00
#
_symmetry.space_group_name_H-M   'P 1'
#
loop_
_entity.id
_entity.type
_entity.pdbx_description
1 polymer ?
#
loop_
_entity_poly.entity_id
_entity_poly.type
_entity_poly.pdbx_seq_one_letter_code
_entity_poly.pdbx_strand_id
1 'polypeptide(L)'
;MTIERNFDLPLVASLALKEKQIQQNYRPIIAVHKWFARRPGTLFRGLVLSEFGNKPLSEIFFTSNDFRNKTVADPFMGGGTPLIEANRVGCNVLGFDINPMSAWIVREEIEHLDLGAYEEASRSLIRCLDNEIGSFYRTDCPLYGDTGVPVKYFLWVKVLRCNRCDKDIDLFPGYLLAQNRRHPNNVVICSQCGDLNERESLHSLGKCKSCSCPLRLEGPAKRNRCTCPHCGYVNTYPSPSDGPPRHRLFAMEYYNIRRKSEHAGRFFKKPDQRDLARFAAAGKRWGELEPSFVPDQEIPPGDETDRLHRWGYTRYRDLFNDRQLLGLELSCRHIKSTANERVQRALATNLSDLLRYQNMLCRYDAMALKSLDIFSVHGFPVGLIQCESNMIGIANGSGVPVGSGGWINIIEKYIRAKKYCDMPFETQQKNGRKVIIPIRSEWIGEQKNGGHQRKVEIKCISSTVAEIPEQSLDAVFTDPPYFGNVQYAELMDFCYVWLRRLAGENSDGFHQRTTRSPDELTGNATQKRGILHFTEGLSSVYQRMARALKPDAPLAFTFHHNRMEAYHAVGVAILDAGLVCSATIPCPAEMGGSIHIHGTGSSIIDTVFVCRTRGTVKRRLLFQTPSELIELIHDELTHLRAAGMKPGPGDVRCMVYGHVTRMGIWALRNQWNKEKPISERLKRFSHAVSSIGNLQDIIRSIVENLYESNLRIADQHQRYGIEDDDAISF
;
A
#
# COMPACT_ATOMS: atom_id res chain seq x y z
N MET A 1 -17.98 -14.29 24.07
CA MET A 1 -16.80 -15.11 24.40
C MET A 1 -15.57 -14.25 24.24
N THR A 2 -14.41 -14.57 24.80
CA THR A 2 -13.24 -13.69 24.67
C THR A 2 -12.32 -14.13 23.52
N ILE A 3 -11.50 -13.23 22.99
CA ILE A 3 -10.50 -13.55 21.94
C ILE A 3 -9.66 -14.77 22.32
N GLU A 4 -9.20 -14.87 23.57
CA GLU A 4 -8.36 -15.95 24.09
C GLU A 4 -9.02 -17.34 24.00
N ARG A 5 -10.35 -17.38 23.92
CA ARG A 5 -11.14 -18.62 23.87
C ARG A 5 -11.74 -18.88 22.49
N ASN A 6 -12.12 -17.83 21.77
CA ASN A 6 -12.94 -17.94 20.57
C ASN A 6 -12.19 -17.63 19.27
N PHE A 7 -10.93 -17.19 19.32
CA PHE A 7 -10.15 -16.94 18.11
C PHE A 7 -9.75 -18.26 17.44
N ASP A 8 -10.15 -18.42 16.17
CA ASP A 8 -9.86 -19.59 15.34
C ASP A 8 -8.69 -19.27 14.41
N LEU A 9 -7.49 -19.67 14.84
CA LEU A 9 -6.25 -19.40 14.13
C LEU A 9 -6.23 -20.02 12.71
N PRO A 10 -6.49 -21.34 12.53
CA PRO A 10 -6.53 -21.94 11.19
C PRO A 10 -7.48 -21.23 10.23
N LEU A 11 -8.69 -20.89 10.68
CA LEU A 11 -9.68 -20.19 9.86
C LEU A 11 -9.15 -18.82 9.41
N VAL A 12 -8.76 -17.96 10.36
CA VAL A 12 -8.32 -16.59 10.06
C VAL A 12 -7.06 -16.59 9.19
N ALA A 13 -6.08 -17.45 9.49
CA ALA A 13 -4.85 -17.53 8.72
C ALA A 13 -5.11 -17.93 7.26
N SER A 14 -5.99 -18.91 7.02
CA SER A 14 -6.29 -19.40 5.66
C SER A 14 -6.99 -18.34 4.79
N LEU A 15 -7.79 -17.47 5.40
CA LEU A 15 -8.49 -16.38 4.75
C LEU A 15 -7.59 -15.17 4.54
N ALA A 16 -6.81 -14.79 5.57
CA ALA A 16 -5.89 -13.66 5.53
C ALA A 16 -4.78 -13.84 4.47
N LEU A 17 -4.25 -15.07 4.33
CA LEU A 17 -3.24 -15.39 3.31
C LEU A 17 -3.74 -15.12 1.89
N LYS A 18 -5.01 -15.44 1.61
CA LYS A 18 -5.65 -15.21 0.31
C LYS A 18 -5.97 -13.73 0.10
N GLU A 19 -6.50 -13.07 1.12
CA GLU A 19 -6.78 -11.64 1.07
C GLU A 19 -5.51 -10.85 0.71
N LYS A 20 -4.37 -11.16 1.34
CA LYS A 20 -3.12 -10.42 1.14
C LYS A 20 -2.56 -10.47 -0.27
N GLN A 21 -2.92 -11.46 -1.08
CA GLN A 21 -2.47 -11.54 -2.47
C GLN A 21 -3.09 -10.43 -3.34
N ILE A 22 -4.40 -10.17 -3.19
CA ILE A 22 -5.12 -9.13 -3.96
C ILE A 22 -6.20 -8.51 -3.07
N GLN A 23 -5.75 -7.72 -2.10
CA GLN A 23 -6.53 -7.16 -1.00
C GLN A 23 -7.84 -6.48 -1.46
N GLN A 24 -7.78 -5.67 -2.51
CA GLN A 24 -8.94 -4.97 -3.09
C GLN A 24 -10.04 -5.90 -3.63
N ASN A 25 -9.74 -7.17 -3.91
CA ASN A 25 -10.74 -8.15 -4.37
C ASN A 25 -11.50 -8.83 -3.21
N TYR A 26 -11.05 -8.62 -1.98
CA TYR A 26 -11.62 -9.19 -0.75
C TYR A 26 -12.21 -8.10 0.14
N ARG A 27 -11.60 -6.91 0.13
CA ARG A 27 -12.03 -5.70 0.81
C ARG A 27 -11.92 -4.51 -0.15
N PRO A 28 -12.87 -4.29 -1.08
CA PRO A 28 -12.82 -3.20 -2.05
C PRO A 28 -12.61 -1.81 -1.42
N ILE A 29 -13.11 -1.59 -0.20
CA ILE A 29 -12.98 -0.32 0.52
C ILE A 29 -11.54 0.17 0.67
N ILE A 30 -10.57 -0.72 0.90
CA ILE A 30 -9.16 -0.32 1.07
C ILE A 30 -8.52 0.18 -0.23
N ALA A 31 -9.24 0.04 -1.35
CA ALA A 31 -8.83 0.54 -2.64
C ALA A 31 -9.16 2.02 -2.83
N VAL A 32 -9.93 2.67 -1.93
CA VAL A 32 -10.25 4.12 -2.01
C VAL A 32 -8.99 4.95 -2.25
N HIS A 33 -7.97 4.74 -1.42
CA HIS A 33 -6.66 5.35 -1.55
C HIS A 33 -5.57 4.42 -1.02
N LYS A 34 -4.35 4.52 -1.56
CA LYS A 34 -3.23 3.76 -1.00
C LYS A 34 -2.83 4.28 0.37
N TRP A 35 -2.71 3.34 1.30
CA TRP A 35 -1.97 3.50 2.55
C TRP A 35 -1.01 2.33 2.68
N PHE A 36 0.20 2.57 3.17
CA PHE A 36 1.33 1.65 2.99
C PHE A 36 1.30 0.42 3.90
N ALA A 37 0.76 0.53 5.12
CA ALA A 37 0.67 -0.55 6.09
C ALA A 37 -0.81 -0.85 6.39
N ARG A 38 -1.43 -1.71 5.57
CA ARG A 38 -2.79 -2.20 5.82
C ARG A 38 -2.78 -3.68 6.10
N ARG A 39 -3.17 -4.09 7.29
CA ARG A 39 -3.36 -5.51 7.65
C ARG A 39 -4.62 -6.07 6.99
N PRO A 40 -4.77 -7.41 6.93
CA PRO A 40 -5.97 -8.03 6.38
C PRO A 40 -7.20 -7.66 7.22
N GLY A 41 -8.29 -7.25 6.56
CA GLY A 41 -9.59 -7.04 7.22
C GLY A 41 -10.12 -8.33 7.84
N THR A 42 -9.77 -9.50 7.27
CA THR A 42 -10.05 -10.81 7.87
C THR A 42 -9.56 -10.91 9.31
N LEU A 43 -8.37 -10.41 9.62
CA LEU A 43 -7.82 -10.49 10.97
C LEU A 43 -8.64 -9.65 11.95
N PHE A 44 -8.88 -8.39 11.64
CA PHE A 44 -9.63 -7.50 12.53
C PHE A 44 -11.11 -7.92 12.65
N ARG A 45 -11.73 -8.43 11.59
CA ARG A 45 -13.03 -9.11 11.68
C ARG A 45 -12.96 -10.28 12.67
N GLY A 46 -11.94 -11.14 12.55
CA GLY A 46 -11.70 -12.24 13.49
C GLY A 46 -11.64 -11.77 14.94
N LEU A 47 -10.87 -10.73 15.23
CA LEU A 47 -10.74 -10.17 16.58
C LEU A 47 -12.06 -9.62 17.12
N VAL A 48 -12.76 -8.80 16.34
CA VAL A 48 -14.05 -8.21 16.74
C VAL A 48 -15.10 -9.30 17.02
N LEU A 49 -15.22 -10.27 16.10
CA LEU A 49 -16.19 -11.37 16.23
C LEU A 49 -15.84 -12.31 17.39
N SER A 50 -14.55 -12.58 17.61
CA SER A 50 -14.14 -13.42 18.73
C SER A 50 -14.40 -12.77 20.09
N GLU A 51 -14.30 -11.44 20.20
CA GLU A 51 -14.55 -10.72 21.45
C GLU A 51 -16.04 -10.47 21.73
N PHE A 52 -16.80 -10.04 20.74
CA PHE A 52 -18.19 -9.64 20.94
C PHE A 52 -19.20 -10.74 20.61
N GLY A 53 -18.78 -11.75 19.82
CA GLY A 53 -19.62 -12.88 19.45
C GLY A 53 -19.90 -13.85 20.60
N ASN A 54 -21.08 -14.47 20.55
CA ASN A 54 -21.53 -15.49 21.51
C ASN A 54 -21.50 -16.92 20.94
N LYS A 55 -21.01 -17.12 19.71
CA LYS A 55 -20.87 -18.41 19.02
C LYS A 55 -19.44 -18.60 18.48
N PRO A 56 -19.02 -19.85 18.20
CA PRO A 56 -17.72 -20.14 17.63
C PRO A 56 -17.42 -19.25 16.41
N LEU A 57 -16.20 -18.73 16.30
CA LEU A 57 -15.83 -17.81 15.21
C LEU A 57 -16.17 -18.37 13.83
N SER A 58 -15.93 -19.68 13.62
CA SER A 58 -16.23 -20.39 12.37
C SER A 58 -17.72 -20.35 11.96
N GLU A 59 -18.65 -20.23 12.92
CA GLU A 59 -20.08 -20.12 12.66
C GLU A 59 -20.52 -18.70 12.32
N ILE A 60 -19.89 -17.70 12.94
CA ILE A 60 -20.32 -16.30 12.82
C ILE A 60 -19.55 -15.50 11.77
N PHE A 61 -18.38 -15.98 11.32
CA PHE A 61 -17.53 -15.25 10.38
C PHE A 61 -18.25 -14.91 9.06
N PHE A 62 -18.99 -15.88 8.53
CA PHE A 62 -19.69 -15.80 7.23
C PHE A 62 -21.17 -15.44 7.36
N THR A 63 -21.62 -15.00 8.54
CA THR A 63 -23.00 -14.56 8.78
C THR A 63 -23.05 -13.09 9.17
N SER A 64 -24.24 -12.52 9.23
CA SER A 64 -24.42 -11.12 9.64
C SER A 64 -24.31 -10.98 11.15
N ASN A 65 -23.55 -9.98 11.59
CA ASN A 65 -23.37 -9.65 13.00
C ASN A 65 -23.78 -8.20 13.27
N ASP A 66 -24.19 -7.93 14.51
CA ASP A 66 -24.61 -6.61 14.97
C ASP A 66 -24.22 -6.39 16.43
N PHE A 67 -23.26 -5.50 16.66
CA PHE A 67 -22.75 -5.10 17.97
C PHE A 67 -23.00 -3.61 18.21
N ARG A 68 -24.20 -3.13 17.87
CA ARG A 68 -24.68 -1.80 18.28
C ARG A 68 -24.41 -1.55 19.77
N ASN A 69 -24.11 -0.29 20.09
CA ASN A 69 -23.73 0.19 21.42
C ASN A 69 -22.33 -0.22 21.90
N LYS A 70 -21.57 -0.99 21.12
CA LYS A 70 -20.13 -1.20 21.37
C LYS A 70 -19.33 -0.05 20.77
N THR A 71 -18.32 0.42 21.49
CA THR A 71 -17.40 1.45 21.00
C THR A 71 -15.99 0.90 20.90
N VAL A 72 -15.43 0.93 19.70
CA VAL A 72 -14.07 0.46 19.40
C VAL A 72 -13.18 1.64 19.04
N ALA A 73 -11.97 1.69 19.59
CA ALA A 73 -10.99 2.70 19.22
C ALA A 73 -9.75 2.13 18.53
N ASP A 74 -9.14 2.96 17.70
CA ASP A 74 -7.83 2.73 17.09
C ASP A 74 -6.98 4.01 17.24
N PRO A 75 -5.99 4.02 18.15
CA PRO A 75 -5.12 5.18 18.37
C PRO A 75 -3.99 5.32 17.33
N PHE A 76 -3.86 4.39 16.39
CA PHE A 76 -2.86 4.43 15.32
C PHE A 76 -3.51 4.06 13.99
N MET A 77 -4.62 4.73 13.66
CA MET A 77 -5.55 4.19 12.67
C MET A 77 -4.93 3.99 11.30
N GLY A 78 -3.96 4.81 10.89
CA GLY A 78 -3.25 4.63 9.62
C GLY A 78 -4.21 4.46 8.44
N GLY A 79 -4.35 3.24 7.94
CA GLY A 79 -5.25 2.89 6.82
C GLY A 79 -6.67 2.45 7.23
N GLY A 80 -7.03 2.53 8.51
CA GLY A 80 -8.39 2.40 9.03
C GLY A 80 -8.95 0.99 9.16
N THR A 81 -8.21 -0.06 8.81
CA THR A 81 -8.73 -1.44 8.77
C THR A 81 -9.45 -1.87 10.07
N PRO A 82 -8.92 -1.62 11.28
CA PRO A 82 -9.61 -2.01 12.53
C PRO A 82 -10.96 -1.31 12.69
N LEU A 83 -11.01 -0.01 12.39
CA LEU A 83 -12.22 0.81 12.48
C LEU A 83 -13.25 0.38 11.44
N ILE A 84 -12.82 0.10 10.21
CA ILE A 84 -13.71 -0.34 9.12
C ILE A 84 -14.41 -1.65 9.51
N GLU A 85 -13.66 -2.66 9.98
CA GLU A 85 -14.25 -3.95 10.34
C GLU A 85 -15.12 -3.88 11.60
N ALA A 86 -14.78 -3.02 12.56
CA ALA A 86 -15.63 -2.77 13.72
C ALA A 86 -16.94 -2.05 13.34
N ASN A 87 -16.85 -0.97 12.54
CA ASN A 87 -18.02 -0.23 12.09
C ASN A 87 -18.94 -1.11 11.24
N ARG A 88 -18.37 -1.94 10.36
CA ARG A 88 -19.09 -2.90 9.52
C ARG A 88 -20.12 -3.74 10.30
N VAL A 89 -19.73 -4.21 11.48
CA VAL A 89 -20.54 -5.08 12.35
C VAL A 89 -21.34 -4.31 13.40
N GLY A 90 -21.52 -2.99 13.25
CA GLY A 90 -22.44 -2.21 14.09
C GLY A 90 -21.81 -1.37 15.20
N CYS A 91 -20.48 -1.44 15.39
CA CYS A 91 -19.83 -0.66 16.44
C CYS A 91 -19.80 0.85 16.12
N ASN A 92 -19.83 1.66 17.18
CA ASN A 92 -19.29 3.02 17.14
C ASN A 92 -17.77 2.94 17.05
N VAL A 93 -17.16 3.90 16.35
CA VAL A 93 -15.71 3.90 16.10
C VAL A 93 -15.06 5.24 16.38
N LEU A 94 -13.89 5.19 17.01
CA LEU A 94 -13.08 6.34 17.38
C LEU A 94 -11.63 6.14 16.88
N GLY A 95 -11.23 6.93 15.89
CA GLY A 95 -9.92 6.83 15.23
C GLY A 95 -9.07 8.07 15.44
N PHE A 96 -7.78 7.85 15.67
CA PHE A 96 -6.79 8.90 15.79
C PHE A 96 -5.55 8.60 14.94
N ASP A 97 -5.06 9.62 14.26
CA ASP A 97 -3.77 9.62 13.61
C ASP A 97 -3.25 11.06 13.59
N ILE A 98 -1.94 11.22 13.71
CA ILE A 98 -1.31 12.53 13.61
C ILE A 98 -1.20 13.00 12.16
N ASN A 99 -1.27 12.06 11.22
CA ASN A 99 -1.11 12.33 9.80
C ASN A 99 -2.45 12.76 9.17
N PRO A 100 -2.53 13.96 8.57
CA PRO A 100 -3.78 14.46 7.98
C PRO A 100 -4.27 13.63 6.80
N MET A 101 -3.36 12.98 6.05
CA MET A 101 -3.77 12.07 4.97
C MET A 101 -4.40 10.79 5.50
N SER A 102 -3.88 10.22 6.59
CA SER A 102 -4.53 9.08 7.25
C SER A 102 -5.95 9.43 7.68
N ALA A 103 -6.11 10.54 8.41
CA ALA A 103 -7.41 10.99 8.89
C ALA A 103 -8.40 11.28 7.75
N TRP A 104 -7.95 11.91 6.67
CA TRP A 104 -8.76 12.13 5.48
C TRP A 104 -9.20 10.81 4.85
N ILE A 105 -8.26 9.90 4.58
CA ILE A 105 -8.54 8.63 3.89
C ILE A 105 -9.54 7.79 4.67
N VAL A 106 -9.32 7.59 5.97
CA VAL A 106 -10.19 6.77 6.81
C VAL A 106 -11.59 7.37 6.93
N ARG A 107 -11.68 8.70 7.01
CA ARG A 107 -12.97 9.41 7.02
C ARG A 107 -13.75 9.15 5.74
N GLU A 108 -13.14 9.33 4.57
CA GLU A 108 -13.81 9.16 3.27
C GLU A 108 -14.13 7.68 2.95
N GLU A 109 -13.32 6.75 3.47
CA GLU A 109 -13.62 5.32 3.42
C GLU A 109 -14.91 4.99 4.15
N ILE A 110 -15.06 5.46 5.39
CA ILE A 110 -16.24 5.16 6.22
C ILE A 110 -17.45 6.03 5.82
N GLU A 111 -17.27 7.32 5.57
CA GLU A 111 -18.38 8.28 5.39
C GLU A 111 -19.39 7.83 4.32
N HIS A 112 -20.68 7.86 4.65
CA HIS A 112 -21.74 7.53 3.70
C HIS A 112 -21.75 8.50 2.52
N LEU A 113 -21.86 7.96 1.30
CA LEU A 113 -21.90 8.72 0.07
C LEU A 113 -23.12 8.34 -0.77
N ASP A 114 -23.86 9.34 -1.24
CA ASP A 114 -24.85 9.14 -2.30
C ASP A 114 -24.13 8.76 -3.61
N LEU A 115 -24.17 7.47 -3.92
CA LEU A 115 -23.54 6.92 -5.10
C LEU A 115 -24.15 7.45 -6.40
N GLY A 116 -25.45 7.77 -6.43
CA GLY A 116 -26.10 8.31 -7.63
C GLY A 116 -25.57 9.70 -7.96
N ALA A 117 -25.55 10.59 -6.97
CA ALA A 117 -25.00 11.93 -7.10
C ALA A 117 -23.50 11.91 -7.44
N TYR A 118 -22.74 11.00 -6.83
CA TYR A 118 -21.32 10.84 -7.12
C TYR A 118 -21.05 10.32 -8.55
N GLU A 119 -21.80 9.31 -9.02
CA GLU A 119 -21.67 8.79 -10.39
C GLU A 119 -22.05 9.84 -11.44
N GLU A 120 -23.03 10.71 -11.16
CA GLU A 120 -23.37 11.85 -12.02
C GLU A 120 -22.24 12.88 -12.08
N ALA A 121 -21.73 13.32 -10.93
CA ALA A 121 -20.62 14.27 -10.87
C ALA A 121 -19.35 13.73 -11.54
N SER A 122 -19.04 12.44 -11.32
CA SER A 122 -17.92 11.74 -11.96
C SER A 122 -18.03 11.72 -13.48
N ARG A 123 -19.24 11.46 -14.03
CA ARG A 123 -19.49 11.53 -15.48
C ARG A 123 -19.37 12.96 -16.01
N SER A 124 -19.80 13.95 -15.25
CA SER A 124 -19.61 15.36 -15.59
C SER A 124 -18.12 15.72 -15.71
N LEU A 125 -17.32 15.33 -14.73
CA LEU A 125 -15.87 15.53 -14.72
C LEU A 125 -15.20 14.88 -15.94
N ILE A 126 -15.48 13.61 -16.21
CA ILE A 126 -14.89 12.89 -17.35
C ILE A 126 -15.27 13.58 -18.68
N ARG A 127 -16.53 13.98 -18.87
CA ARG A 127 -16.97 14.68 -20.09
C ARG A 127 -16.29 16.03 -20.24
N CYS A 128 -16.18 16.80 -19.15
CA CYS A 128 -15.48 18.07 -19.14
C CYS A 128 -14.01 17.87 -19.55
N LEU A 129 -13.31 16.92 -18.95
CA LEU A 129 -11.91 16.64 -19.30
C LEU A 129 -11.74 16.11 -20.73
N ASP A 130 -12.60 15.24 -21.24
CA ASP A 130 -12.49 14.78 -22.63
C ASP A 130 -12.70 15.93 -23.63
N ASN A 131 -13.63 16.85 -23.36
CA ASN A 131 -13.83 18.05 -24.17
C ASN A 131 -12.62 18.99 -24.12
N GLU A 132 -12.04 19.19 -22.93
CA GLU A 132 -10.97 20.15 -22.71
C GLU A 132 -9.60 19.63 -23.18
N ILE A 133 -9.24 18.41 -22.83
CA ILE A 133 -7.89 17.86 -23.01
C ILE A 133 -7.87 16.53 -23.75
N GLY A 134 -9.02 15.94 -24.09
CA GLY A 134 -9.09 14.60 -24.70
C GLY A 134 -8.34 14.48 -26.03
N SER A 135 -8.27 15.55 -26.81
CA SER A 135 -7.50 15.60 -28.06
C SER A 135 -5.99 15.42 -27.85
N PHE A 136 -5.45 15.82 -26.69
CA PHE A 136 -4.04 15.65 -26.32
C PHE A 136 -3.67 14.21 -25.93
N TYR A 137 -4.68 13.35 -25.72
CA TYR A 137 -4.53 11.96 -25.32
C TYR A 137 -4.93 10.96 -26.43
N ARG A 138 -5.02 11.44 -27.68
CA ARG A 138 -5.38 10.64 -28.86
C ARG A 138 -4.24 10.60 -29.89
N THR A 139 -4.21 9.52 -30.67
CA THR A 139 -3.28 9.29 -31.78
C THR A 139 -4.03 8.81 -33.01
N ASP A 140 -3.36 8.83 -34.16
CA ASP A 140 -3.78 8.09 -35.34
C ASP A 140 -3.13 6.70 -35.34
N CYS A 141 -3.87 5.67 -35.77
CA CYS A 141 -3.44 4.28 -35.82
C CYS A 141 -2.72 4.01 -37.15
N PRO A 142 -1.39 3.84 -37.17
CA PRO A 142 -0.65 3.61 -38.42
C PRO A 142 -0.92 2.23 -39.04
N LEU A 143 -1.46 1.27 -38.28
CA LEU A 143 -1.69 -0.09 -38.75
C LEU A 143 -2.97 -0.22 -39.59
N TYR A 144 -3.99 0.58 -39.28
CA TYR A 144 -5.34 0.45 -39.87
C TYR A 144 -5.90 1.77 -40.41
N GLY A 145 -5.17 2.90 -40.27
CA GLY A 145 -5.59 4.23 -40.74
C GLY A 145 -6.64 4.93 -39.87
N ASP A 146 -7.15 4.26 -38.83
CA ASP A 146 -8.11 4.81 -37.88
C ASP A 146 -7.55 6.04 -37.13
N THR A 147 -8.21 7.19 -37.23
CA THR A 147 -7.79 8.43 -36.56
C THR A 147 -8.42 8.59 -35.17
N GLY A 148 -7.79 9.38 -34.31
CA GLY A 148 -8.36 9.80 -33.02
C GLY A 148 -8.55 8.70 -31.98
N VAL A 149 -7.78 7.61 -32.06
CA VAL A 149 -7.83 6.49 -31.11
C VAL A 149 -7.11 6.87 -29.80
N PRO A 150 -7.60 6.43 -28.63
CA PRO A 150 -7.00 6.82 -27.36
C PRO A 150 -5.63 6.17 -27.16
N VAL A 151 -4.67 6.97 -26.70
CA VAL A 151 -3.36 6.50 -26.25
C VAL A 151 -3.50 5.98 -24.84
N LYS A 152 -2.98 4.79 -24.56
CA LYS A 152 -3.05 4.16 -23.24
C LYS A 152 -1.89 4.63 -22.35
N TYR A 153 -0.67 4.58 -22.89
CA TYR A 153 0.55 5.03 -22.21
C TYR A 153 1.49 5.78 -23.14
N PHE A 154 2.07 6.86 -22.64
CA PHE A 154 3.16 7.61 -23.27
C PHE A 154 4.46 7.27 -22.56
N LEU A 155 5.47 6.87 -23.33
CA LEU A 155 6.73 6.36 -22.78
C LEU A 155 7.85 7.35 -23.08
N TRP A 156 8.44 7.85 -22.00
CA TRP A 156 9.41 8.93 -22.02
C TRP A 156 10.78 8.43 -21.57
N VAL A 157 11.84 9.00 -22.13
CA VAL A 157 13.22 8.78 -21.71
C VAL A 157 13.80 10.09 -21.20
N LYS A 158 14.55 10.04 -20.10
CA LYS A 158 15.30 11.21 -19.62
C LYS A 158 16.37 11.63 -20.61
N VAL A 159 16.56 12.94 -20.73
CA VAL A 159 17.53 13.56 -21.63
C VAL A 159 18.58 14.30 -20.82
N LEU A 160 19.85 14.06 -21.14
CA LEU A 160 20.99 14.78 -20.59
C LEU A 160 21.65 15.60 -21.70
N ARG A 161 22.13 16.80 -21.37
CA ARG A 161 22.97 17.60 -22.28
C ARG A 161 24.43 17.18 -22.11
N CYS A 162 25.13 16.91 -23.21
CA CYS A 162 26.53 16.48 -23.12
C CYS A 162 27.43 17.62 -22.61
N ASN A 163 28.24 17.36 -21.58
CA ASN A 163 29.19 18.33 -21.00
C ASN A 163 30.37 18.70 -21.91
N ARG A 164 30.41 18.17 -23.15
CA ARG A 164 31.50 18.42 -24.11
C ARG A 164 31.00 19.01 -25.42
N CYS A 165 29.95 18.43 -26.01
CA CYS A 165 29.46 18.85 -27.32
C CYS A 165 28.07 19.48 -27.28
N ASP A 166 27.49 19.67 -26.10
CA ASP A 166 26.19 20.32 -25.88
C ASP A 166 24.97 19.66 -26.54
N LYS A 167 25.15 18.53 -27.20
CA LYS A 167 24.05 17.77 -27.82
C LYS A 167 23.32 16.94 -26.78
N ASP A 168 22.02 16.79 -27.01
CA ASP A 168 21.15 15.95 -26.19
C ASP A 168 21.46 14.46 -26.35
N ILE A 169 21.39 13.74 -25.23
CA ILE A 169 21.64 12.31 -25.10
C ILE A 169 20.44 11.69 -24.40
N ASP A 170 19.82 10.68 -25.02
CA ASP A 170 18.79 9.89 -24.38
C ASP A 170 19.41 8.85 -23.42
N LEU A 171 18.96 8.86 -22.18
CA LEU A 171 19.45 7.96 -21.14
C LEU A 171 18.78 6.59 -21.19
N PHE A 172 18.74 5.93 -22.36
CA PHE A 172 18.17 4.58 -22.46
C PHE A 172 19.00 3.58 -21.62
N PRO A 173 18.40 2.89 -20.64
CA PRO A 173 19.06 1.78 -19.93
C PRO A 173 19.16 0.53 -20.82
N GLY A 174 18.24 0.41 -21.76
CA GLY A 174 18.09 -0.67 -22.72
C GLY A 174 17.04 -0.30 -23.74
N TYR A 175 16.95 -1.10 -24.80
CA TYR A 175 16.04 -0.86 -25.93
C TYR A 175 14.88 -1.87 -26.02
N LEU A 176 14.73 -2.75 -25.03
CA LEU A 176 13.55 -3.63 -24.94
C LEU A 176 12.37 -2.84 -24.37
N LEU A 177 11.31 -2.71 -25.17
CA LEU A 177 10.07 -2.02 -24.78
C LEU A 177 9.05 -2.97 -24.14
N ALA A 178 8.85 -4.14 -24.75
CA ALA A 178 7.86 -5.13 -24.35
C ALA A 178 8.39 -6.54 -24.56
N GLN A 179 8.08 -7.44 -23.63
CA GLN A 179 8.34 -8.88 -23.77
C GLN A 179 7.16 -9.59 -24.42
N ASN A 180 7.43 -10.72 -25.07
CA ASN A 180 6.44 -11.61 -25.67
C ASN A 180 5.60 -12.43 -24.66
N ARG A 181 5.16 -11.81 -23.56
CA ARG A 181 4.34 -12.44 -22.51
C ARG A 181 2.87 -12.06 -22.61
N ARG A 182 2.58 -10.77 -22.82
CA ARG A 182 1.22 -10.23 -22.99
C ARG A 182 1.00 -9.58 -24.37
N HIS A 183 1.93 -9.85 -25.28
CA HIS A 183 1.94 -9.45 -26.67
C HIS A 183 2.67 -10.58 -27.43
N PRO A 184 2.31 -10.90 -28.69
CA PRO A 184 2.89 -12.04 -29.41
C PRO A 184 4.41 -11.97 -29.59
N ASN A 185 4.96 -10.76 -29.75
CA ASN A 185 6.37 -10.54 -30.03
C ASN A 185 7.05 -9.69 -28.96
N ASN A 186 8.37 -9.73 -28.92
CA ASN A 186 9.15 -8.72 -28.20
C ASN A 186 9.19 -7.44 -29.03
N VAL A 187 9.08 -6.28 -28.39
CA VAL A 187 9.17 -4.98 -29.08
C VAL A 187 10.51 -4.33 -28.73
N VAL A 188 11.34 -4.10 -29.75
CA VAL A 188 12.68 -3.53 -29.60
C VAL A 188 12.77 -2.18 -30.31
N ILE A 189 13.30 -1.19 -29.61
CA ILE A 189 13.49 0.18 -30.08
C ILE A 189 14.80 0.22 -30.87
N CYS A 190 14.78 0.79 -32.08
CA CYS A 190 16.01 1.02 -32.83
C CYS A 190 16.84 2.14 -32.17
N SER A 191 18.10 1.85 -31.83
CA SER A 191 18.99 2.83 -31.19
C SER A 191 19.42 4.02 -32.07
N GLN A 192 19.11 3.98 -33.37
CA GLN A 192 19.46 5.03 -34.33
C GLN A 192 18.25 5.85 -34.75
N CYS A 193 17.21 5.22 -35.31
CA CYS A 193 16.02 5.95 -35.77
C CYS A 193 14.87 5.97 -34.76
N GLY A 194 14.94 5.20 -33.67
CA GLY A 194 13.88 5.10 -32.66
C GLY A 194 12.65 4.32 -33.08
N ASP A 195 12.63 3.70 -34.26
CA ASP A 195 11.49 2.91 -34.73
C ASP A 195 11.30 1.60 -33.95
N LEU A 196 10.07 1.11 -33.86
CA LEU A 196 9.70 -0.06 -33.06
C LEU A 196 9.65 -1.33 -33.91
N ASN A 197 10.37 -2.36 -33.46
CA ASN A 197 10.60 -3.60 -34.21
C ASN A 197 10.10 -4.81 -33.41
N GLU A 198 9.13 -5.53 -33.94
CA GLU A 198 8.63 -6.77 -33.34
C GLU A 198 9.55 -7.95 -33.68
N ARG A 199 9.99 -8.71 -32.68
CA ARG A 199 10.89 -9.85 -32.82
C ARG A 199 10.43 -11.02 -31.96
N GLU A 200 10.39 -12.20 -32.56
CA GLU A 200 10.02 -13.44 -31.87
C GLU A 200 11.03 -13.79 -30.76
N SER A 201 12.32 -13.64 -31.05
CA SER A 201 13.41 -14.00 -30.14
C SER A 201 14.34 -12.82 -29.84
N LEU A 202 14.77 -12.72 -28.57
CA LEU A 202 15.78 -11.75 -28.13
C LEU A 202 17.21 -12.16 -28.49
N HIS A 203 17.43 -13.41 -28.90
CA HIS A 203 18.75 -13.92 -29.32
C HIS A 203 19.09 -13.59 -30.78
N SER A 204 18.08 -13.32 -31.62
CA SER A 204 18.26 -13.00 -33.04
C SER A 204 17.45 -11.74 -33.39
N LEU A 205 18.01 -10.58 -33.06
CA LEU A 205 17.31 -9.30 -33.22
C LEU A 205 17.27 -8.81 -34.68
N GLY A 206 18.24 -9.21 -35.51
CA GLY A 206 18.36 -8.75 -36.90
C GLY A 206 18.57 -7.23 -37.03
N LYS A 207 18.09 -6.66 -38.13
CA LYS A 207 18.22 -5.24 -38.48
C LYS A 207 16.90 -4.51 -38.28
N CYS A 208 16.97 -3.19 -38.08
CA CYS A 208 15.79 -2.33 -38.00
C CYS A 208 15.06 -2.29 -39.34
N LYS A 209 13.72 -2.38 -39.32
CA LYS A 209 12.88 -2.36 -40.53
C LYS A 209 12.92 -1.03 -41.30
N SER A 210 13.21 0.09 -40.62
CA SER A 210 13.19 1.43 -41.26
C SER A 210 14.56 1.96 -41.67
N CYS A 211 15.62 1.69 -40.90
CA CYS A 211 16.96 2.25 -41.18
C CYS A 211 18.04 1.19 -41.39
N SER A 212 17.70 -0.10 -41.35
CA SER A 212 18.62 -1.23 -41.54
C SER A 212 19.79 -1.33 -40.55
N CYS A 213 19.86 -0.45 -39.54
CA CYS A 213 20.84 -0.52 -38.46
C CYS A 213 20.64 -1.81 -37.63
N PRO A 214 21.71 -2.50 -37.20
CA PRO A 214 21.60 -3.64 -36.29
C PRO A 214 20.84 -3.29 -35.01
N LEU A 215 19.88 -4.12 -34.63
CA LEU A 215 19.14 -3.98 -33.38
C LEU A 215 19.99 -4.52 -32.21
N ARG A 216 19.88 -3.90 -31.05
CA ARG A 216 20.58 -4.27 -29.81
C ARG A 216 19.68 -4.04 -28.61
N LEU A 217 19.93 -4.76 -27.52
CA LEU A 217 19.18 -4.58 -26.27
C LEU A 217 19.84 -3.58 -25.32
N GLU A 218 21.16 -3.45 -25.39
CA GLU A 218 21.90 -2.60 -24.46
C GLU A 218 21.77 -1.12 -24.79
N GLY A 219 21.44 -0.32 -23.77
CA GLY A 219 21.38 1.13 -23.86
C GLY A 219 22.70 1.80 -23.46
N PRO A 220 22.90 3.08 -23.82
CA PRO A 220 24.11 3.83 -23.51
C PRO A 220 24.22 4.24 -22.04
N ALA A 221 23.15 4.16 -21.24
CA ALA A 221 23.12 4.61 -19.85
C ALA A 221 23.23 3.43 -18.86
N LYS A 222 24.35 3.33 -18.13
CA LYS A 222 24.58 2.28 -17.12
C LYS A 222 25.42 2.83 -15.97
N ARG A 223 25.12 2.41 -14.73
CA ARG A 223 25.90 2.75 -13.52
C ARG A 223 26.25 4.25 -13.42
N ASN A 224 25.24 5.11 -13.57
CA ASN A 224 25.38 6.57 -13.46
C ASN A 224 26.28 7.21 -14.52
N ARG A 225 26.54 6.51 -15.63
CA ARG A 225 27.36 6.98 -16.75
C ARG A 225 26.65 6.78 -18.08
N CYS A 226 26.85 7.72 -19.00
CA CYS A 226 26.30 7.63 -20.35
C CYS A 226 27.29 8.17 -21.40
N THR A 227 27.68 7.31 -22.34
CA THR A 227 28.54 7.70 -23.46
C THR A 227 27.74 8.50 -24.48
N CYS A 228 28.22 9.70 -24.82
CA CYS A 228 27.62 10.55 -25.83
C CYS A 228 27.73 9.90 -27.22
N PRO A 229 26.62 9.66 -27.93
CA PRO A 229 26.67 9.09 -29.27
C PRO A 229 27.25 10.05 -30.32
N HIS A 230 27.37 11.35 -29.98
CA HIS A 230 27.83 12.38 -30.92
C HIS A 230 29.32 12.67 -30.85
N CYS A 231 29.95 12.53 -29.68
CA CYS A 231 31.37 12.88 -29.47
C CYS A 231 32.17 11.85 -28.65
N GLY A 232 31.53 10.77 -28.18
CA GLY A 232 32.18 9.72 -27.38
C GLY A 232 32.48 10.10 -25.93
N TYR A 233 32.24 11.34 -25.49
CA TYR A 233 32.45 11.74 -24.10
C TYR A 233 31.54 10.98 -23.14
N VAL A 234 32.09 10.54 -22.00
CA VAL A 234 31.33 9.82 -20.97
C VAL A 234 30.80 10.81 -19.95
N ASN A 235 29.49 11.06 -19.99
CA ASN A 235 28.80 11.93 -19.05
C ASN A 235 28.40 11.15 -17.78
N THR A 236 28.20 11.86 -16.68
CA THR A 236 27.72 11.32 -15.41
C THR A 236 26.33 11.85 -15.08
N TYR A 237 25.48 11.03 -14.47
CA TYR A 237 24.15 11.41 -14.00
C TYR A 237 23.81 10.67 -12.69
N PRO A 238 22.91 11.20 -11.84
CA PRO A 238 22.23 12.49 -11.99
C PRO A 238 23.13 13.70 -11.66
N SER A 239 22.73 14.88 -12.10
CA SER A 239 23.38 16.18 -11.82
C SER A 239 22.35 17.12 -11.20
N PRO A 240 22.32 17.29 -9.86
CA PRO A 240 21.33 18.13 -9.18
C PRO A 240 21.33 19.60 -9.65
N SER A 241 22.49 20.11 -10.06
CA SER A 241 22.67 21.50 -10.52
C SER A 241 21.95 21.80 -11.83
N ASP A 242 21.57 20.78 -12.59
CA ASP A 242 20.93 20.94 -13.91
C ASP A 242 19.42 21.18 -13.77
N GLY A 243 18.89 21.13 -12.54
CA GLY A 243 17.45 21.17 -12.26
C GLY A 243 16.75 19.85 -12.62
N PRO A 244 15.41 19.87 -12.68
CA PRO A 244 14.64 18.65 -12.94
C PRO A 244 14.93 18.10 -14.35
N PRO A 245 14.98 16.77 -14.53
CA PRO A 245 15.37 16.16 -15.80
C PRO A 245 14.41 16.49 -16.93
N ARG A 246 14.95 16.79 -18.11
CA ARG A 246 14.17 16.86 -19.36
C ARG A 246 13.80 15.46 -19.84
N HIS A 247 12.71 15.36 -20.58
CA HIS A 247 12.17 14.10 -21.07
C HIS A 247 11.85 14.17 -22.56
N ARG A 248 12.03 13.05 -23.28
CA ARG A 248 11.66 12.90 -24.69
C ARG A 248 10.69 11.73 -24.87
N LEU A 249 9.57 11.97 -25.54
CA LEU A 249 8.62 10.92 -25.92
C LEU A 249 9.27 10.03 -26.98
N PHE A 250 9.34 8.72 -26.73
CA PHE A 250 9.97 7.78 -27.67
C PHE A 250 9.04 6.67 -28.13
N ALA A 251 8.00 6.33 -27.37
CA ALA A 251 7.02 5.32 -27.75
C ALA A 251 5.65 5.58 -27.13
N MET A 252 4.62 5.02 -27.74
CA MET A 252 3.23 5.11 -27.30
C MET A 252 2.59 3.72 -27.40
N GLU A 253 1.96 3.27 -26.32
CA GLU A 253 1.00 2.16 -26.35
C GLU A 253 -0.40 2.75 -26.49
N TYR A 254 -1.17 2.35 -27.49
CA TYR A 254 -2.52 2.88 -27.74
C TYR A 254 -3.57 1.78 -27.82
N TYR A 255 -4.84 2.16 -27.80
CA TYR A 255 -5.96 1.21 -27.84
C TYR A 255 -6.91 1.56 -28.98
N ASN A 256 -6.93 0.72 -30.01
CA ASN A 256 -7.90 0.84 -31.09
C ASN A 256 -9.09 -0.10 -30.85
N ILE A 257 -10.16 0.43 -30.26
CA ILE A 257 -11.37 -0.34 -29.95
C ILE A 257 -12.00 -0.98 -31.18
N ARG A 258 -11.97 -0.28 -32.33
CA ARG A 258 -12.56 -0.74 -33.60
C ARG A 258 -11.85 -1.97 -34.17
N ARG A 259 -10.57 -2.15 -33.84
CA ARG A 259 -9.70 -3.20 -34.38
C ARG A 259 -9.26 -4.21 -33.33
N LYS A 260 -9.70 -4.08 -32.07
CA LYS A 260 -9.13 -4.88 -30.98
C LYS A 260 -9.42 -6.38 -31.13
N SER A 261 -10.59 -6.74 -31.68
CA SER A 261 -10.98 -8.11 -32.00
C SER A 261 -10.16 -8.72 -33.14
N GLU A 262 -9.73 -7.90 -34.09
CA GLU A 262 -8.98 -8.30 -35.29
C GLU A 262 -7.46 -8.24 -35.09
N HIS A 263 -6.98 -7.52 -34.08
CA HIS A 263 -5.57 -7.30 -33.82
C HIS A 263 -5.02 -8.15 -32.67
N ALA A 264 -4.01 -8.97 -32.97
CA ALA A 264 -3.29 -9.76 -31.99
C ALA A 264 -2.38 -8.88 -31.12
N GLY A 265 -2.53 -8.97 -29.79
CA GLY A 265 -1.67 -8.24 -28.85
C GLY A 265 -2.04 -6.77 -28.61
N ARG A 266 -1.01 -5.95 -28.33
CA ARG A 266 -1.07 -4.53 -27.99
C ARG A 266 -0.61 -3.69 -29.17
N PHE A 267 -1.13 -2.47 -29.27
CA PHE A 267 -0.75 -1.54 -30.31
C PHE A 267 0.37 -0.63 -29.82
N PHE A 268 1.50 -0.63 -30.54
CA PHE A 268 2.62 0.26 -30.27
C PHE A 268 2.91 1.14 -31.47
N LYS A 269 3.35 2.38 -31.23
CA LYS A 269 3.94 3.24 -32.26
C LYS A 269 5.04 4.11 -31.68
N LYS A 270 5.96 4.52 -32.55
CA LYS A 270 6.81 5.70 -32.33
C LYS A 270 5.94 6.96 -32.49
N PRO A 271 6.09 8.00 -31.65
CA PRO A 271 5.38 9.27 -31.84
C PRO A 271 5.73 9.90 -33.20
N ASP A 272 4.73 10.41 -33.90
CA ASP A 272 4.89 11.18 -35.13
C ASP A 272 4.79 12.70 -34.87
N GLN A 273 4.89 13.51 -35.93
CA GLN A 273 4.83 14.97 -35.81
C GLN A 273 3.49 15.48 -35.27
N ARG A 274 2.38 14.79 -35.57
CA ARG A 274 1.05 15.18 -35.04
C ARG A 274 0.97 14.87 -33.55
N ASP A 275 1.50 13.73 -33.11
CA ASP A 275 1.55 13.39 -31.68
C ASP A 275 2.39 14.40 -30.89
N LEU A 276 3.55 14.79 -31.43
CA LEU A 276 4.41 15.81 -30.82
C LEU A 276 3.73 17.19 -30.82
N ALA A 277 3.02 17.56 -31.88
CA ALA A 277 2.26 18.81 -31.94
C ALA A 277 1.10 18.84 -30.93
N ARG A 278 0.39 17.72 -30.74
CA ARG A 278 -0.65 17.59 -29.69
C ARG A 278 -0.07 17.82 -28.29
N PHE A 279 1.08 17.24 -28.00
CA PHE A 279 1.76 17.46 -26.72
C PHE A 279 2.22 18.92 -26.54
N ALA A 280 2.83 19.51 -27.57
CA ALA A 280 3.26 20.91 -27.54
C ALA A 280 2.07 21.88 -27.36
N ALA A 281 0.91 21.58 -27.97
CA ALA A 281 -0.31 22.37 -27.81
C ALA A 281 -0.84 22.33 -26.36
N ALA A 282 -0.73 21.17 -25.68
CA ALA A 282 -1.07 21.08 -24.26
C ALA A 282 -0.14 21.96 -23.41
N GLY A 283 1.17 21.96 -23.70
CA GLY A 283 2.14 22.82 -23.02
C GLY A 283 1.89 24.31 -23.26
N LYS A 284 1.54 24.70 -24.49
CA LYS A 284 1.14 26.08 -24.80
C LYS A 284 -0.08 26.50 -23.98
N ARG A 285 -1.11 25.66 -23.97
CA ARG A 285 -2.35 25.91 -23.23
C ARG A 285 -2.10 26.01 -21.72
N TRP A 286 -1.19 25.19 -21.19
CA TRP A 286 -0.74 25.29 -19.81
C TRP A 286 -0.05 26.63 -19.53
N GLY A 287 0.85 27.08 -20.41
CA GLY A 287 1.54 28.35 -20.28
C GLY A 287 0.63 29.59 -20.37
N GLU A 288 -0.57 29.46 -20.93
CA GLU A 288 -1.60 30.50 -20.99
C GLU A 288 -2.52 30.50 -19.75
N LEU A 289 -2.42 29.47 -18.90
CA LEU A 289 -3.29 29.27 -17.74
C LEU A 289 -2.60 29.71 -16.46
N GLU A 290 -3.22 30.63 -15.71
CA GLU A 290 -2.80 30.96 -14.35
C GLU A 290 -3.24 29.86 -13.37
N PRO A 291 -2.33 29.13 -12.71
CA PRO A 291 -2.68 27.97 -11.91
C PRO A 291 -3.17 28.34 -10.51
N SER A 292 -4.26 27.71 -10.06
CA SER A 292 -4.80 27.91 -8.71
C SER A 292 -4.41 26.77 -7.77
N PHE A 293 -4.40 25.53 -8.25
CA PHE A 293 -4.29 24.34 -7.42
C PHE A 293 -2.92 23.65 -7.50
N VAL A 294 -2.17 23.87 -8.58
CA VAL A 294 -0.82 23.30 -8.71
C VAL A 294 0.09 23.79 -7.59
N PRO A 295 0.70 22.87 -6.79
CA PRO A 295 1.52 23.24 -5.66
C PRO A 295 2.91 23.69 -6.11
N ASP A 296 3.28 24.93 -5.76
CA ASP A 296 4.63 25.47 -5.95
C ASP A 296 5.56 25.24 -4.73
N GLN A 297 5.12 24.43 -3.77
CA GLN A 297 5.85 24.14 -2.54
C GLN A 297 7.14 23.34 -2.79
N GLU A 298 8.19 23.69 -2.05
CA GLU A 298 9.46 22.96 -2.03
C GLU A 298 9.31 21.57 -1.42
N ILE A 299 10.07 20.61 -1.95
CA ILE A 299 10.18 19.26 -1.42
C ILE A 299 11.14 19.32 -0.22
N PRO A 300 10.70 19.05 1.02
CA PRO A 300 11.62 19.06 2.16
C PRO A 300 12.63 17.91 2.06
N PRO A 301 13.86 18.05 2.56
CA PRO A 301 14.85 16.97 2.62
C PRO A 301 14.36 15.82 3.51
N GLY A 302 14.82 14.60 3.27
CA GLY A 302 14.37 13.41 4.00
C GLY A 302 14.82 12.10 3.37
N ASP A 303 14.65 10.98 4.09
CA ASP A 303 15.25 9.69 3.73
C ASP A 303 14.78 9.19 2.35
N GLU A 304 13.52 9.46 1.97
CA GLU A 304 12.98 9.13 0.65
C GLU A 304 13.04 10.31 -0.33
N THR A 305 12.86 11.53 0.17
CA THR A 305 12.83 12.75 -0.66
C THR A 305 14.21 13.19 -1.17
N ASP A 306 15.30 12.82 -0.50
CA ASP A 306 16.68 13.06 -0.97
C ASP A 306 16.98 12.34 -2.30
N ARG A 307 16.23 11.27 -2.62
CA ARG A 307 16.30 10.63 -3.95
C ARG A 307 15.82 11.57 -5.05
N LEU A 308 14.85 12.43 -4.76
CA LEU A 308 14.33 13.43 -5.69
C LEU A 308 15.32 14.57 -5.87
N HIS A 309 15.86 15.09 -4.75
CA HIS A 309 16.87 16.15 -4.75
C HIS A 309 18.13 15.79 -5.53
N ARG A 310 18.60 14.53 -5.42
CA ARG A 310 19.73 14.03 -6.22
C ARG A 310 19.52 14.11 -7.73
N TRP A 311 18.25 14.19 -8.18
CA TRP A 311 17.88 14.33 -9.58
C TRP A 311 17.48 15.76 -9.95
N GLY A 312 17.66 16.74 -9.07
CA GLY A 312 17.38 18.15 -9.31
C GLY A 312 15.90 18.54 -9.17
N TYR A 313 15.04 17.63 -8.68
CA TYR A 313 13.66 17.98 -8.33
C TYR A 313 13.66 18.74 -7.00
N THR A 314 13.15 19.97 -6.99
CA THR A 314 13.16 20.83 -5.79
C THR A 314 11.76 21.21 -5.33
N ARG A 315 10.77 21.17 -6.22
CA ARG A 315 9.36 21.50 -5.95
C ARG A 315 8.45 20.36 -6.39
N TYR A 316 7.30 20.22 -5.74
CA TYR A 316 6.36 19.13 -6.06
C TYR A 316 5.86 19.20 -7.51
N ARG A 317 5.65 20.39 -8.07
CA ARG A 317 5.28 20.56 -9.49
C ARG A 317 6.33 20.05 -10.48
N ASP A 318 7.60 19.96 -10.09
CA ASP A 318 8.69 19.47 -10.96
C ASP A 318 8.52 17.98 -11.33
N LEU A 319 7.68 17.25 -10.58
CA LEU A 319 7.41 15.82 -10.77
C LEU A 319 6.40 15.54 -11.89
N PHE A 320 5.92 16.56 -12.59
CA PHE A 320 4.85 16.47 -13.59
C PHE A 320 5.31 17.13 -14.88
N ASN A 321 4.76 16.68 -16.02
CA ASN A 321 4.90 17.42 -17.28
C ASN A 321 3.73 18.41 -17.48
N ASP A 322 3.89 19.38 -18.39
CA ASP A 322 2.89 20.44 -18.60
C ASP A 322 1.49 19.91 -18.94
N ARG A 323 1.39 18.82 -19.74
CA ARG A 323 0.11 18.20 -20.07
C ARG A 323 -0.57 17.62 -18.84
N GLN A 324 0.19 16.99 -17.94
CA GLN A 324 -0.31 16.50 -16.66
C GLN A 324 -0.74 17.65 -15.75
N LEU A 325 0.06 18.72 -15.65
CA LEU A 325 -0.28 19.89 -14.85
C LEU A 325 -1.59 20.54 -15.30
N LEU A 326 -1.77 20.73 -16.61
CA LEU A 326 -3.01 21.23 -17.20
C LEU A 326 -4.22 20.39 -16.81
N GLY A 327 -4.14 19.07 -17.00
CA GLY A 327 -5.28 18.20 -16.72
C GLY A 327 -5.60 18.07 -15.23
N LEU A 328 -4.59 18.06 -14.36
CA LEU A 328 -4.78 18.06 -12.91
C LEU A 328 -5.38 19.39 -12.42
N GLU A 329 -4.92 20.53 -12.94
CA GLU A 329 -5.47 21.85 -12.62
C GLU A 329 -6.95 21.96 -13.04
N LEU A 330 -7.29 21.55 -14.26
CA LEU A 330 -8.68 21.52 -14.73
C LEU A 330 -9.56 20.56 -13.93
N SER A 331 -9.00 19.41 -13.53
CA SER A 331 -9.69 18.49 -12.63
C SER A 331 -10.01 19.16 -11.29
N CYS A 332 -9.03 19.84 -10.67
CA CYS A 332 -9.22 20.55 -9.41
C CYS A 332 -10.31 21.63 -9.51
N ARG A 333 -10.31 22.43 -10.59
CA ARG A 333 -11.33 23.47 -10.82
C ARG A 333 -12.74 22.87 -10.91
N HIS A 334 -12.90 21.79 -11.67
CA HIS A 334 -14.18 21.11 -11.80
C HIS A 334 -14.65 20.54 -10.45
N ILE A 335 -13.74 19.87 -9.71
CA ILE A 335 -14.05 19.33 -8.38
C ILE A 335 -14.47 20.45 -7.44
N LYS A 336 -13.74 21.57 -7.41
CA LYS A 336 -14.06 22.70 -6.54
C LYS A 336 -15.42 23.34 -6.86
N SER A 337 -15.86 23.26 -8.11
CA SER A 337 -17.20 23.73 -8.53
C SER A 337 -18.36 22.80 -8.16
N THR A 338 -18.07 21.59 -7.68
CA THR A 338 -19.09 20.63 -7.26
C THR A 338 -19.77 21.10 -5.97
N ALA A 339 -21.08 21.31 -6.02
CA ALA A 339 -21.86 21.90 -4.92
C ALA A 339 -22.05 20.96 -3.72
N ASN A 340 -22.26 19.67 -3.96
CA ASN A 340 -22.41 18.69 -2.88
C ASN A 340 -21.04 18.43 -2.23
N GLU A 341 -20.87 18.85 -0.99
CA GLU A 341 -19.59 18.82 -0.28
C GLU A 341 -19.04 17.39 -0.12
N ARG A 342 -19.89 16.39 0.18
CA ARG A 342 -19.47 14.98 0.29
C ARG A 342 -18.98 14.44 -1.05
N VAL A 343 -19.69 14.77 -2.13
CA VAL A 343 -19.29 14.39 -3.49
C VAL A 343 -18.01 15.11 -3.90
N GLN A 344 -17.85 16.39 -3.54
CA GLN A 344 -16.63 17.14 -3.76
C GLN A 344 -15.43 16.48 -3.05
N ARG A 345 -15.56 16.10 -1.77
CA ARG A 345 -14.50 15.41 -1.02
C ARG A 345 -14.20 14.02 -1.57
N ALA A 346 -15.21 13.27 -2.01
CA ALA A 346 -15.01 11.99 -2.68
C ALA A 346 -14.18 12.16 -3.97
N LEU A 347 -14.52 13.13 -4.81
CA LEU A 347 -13.76 13.44 -6.03
C LEU A 347 -12.35 13.96 -5.72
N ALA A 348 -12.18 14.75 -4.65
CA ALA A 348 -10.87 15.20 -4.19
C ALA A 348 -9.99 14.01 -3.73
N THR A 349 -10.60 13.02 -3.06
CA THR A 349 -9.93 11.76 -2.71
C THR A 349 -9.52 10.98 -3.94
N ASN A 350 -10.36 10.95 -4.99
CA ASN A 350 -10.00 10.35 -6.26
C ASN A 350 -8.86 11.08 -6.96
N LEU A 351 -8.85 12.41 -6.95
CA LEU A 351 -7.72 13.19 -7.47
C LEU A 351 -6.43 12.81 -6.73
N SER A 352 -6.46 12.77 -5.40
CA SER A 352 -5.30 12.38 -4.58
C SER A 352 -4.76 11.00 -4.99
N ASP A 353 -5.64 10.03 -5.22
CA ASP A 353 -5.22 8.71 -5.67
C ASP A 353 -4.74 8.68 -7.13
N LEU A 354 -5.33 9.50 -8.00
CA LEU A 354 -4.93 9.67 -9.40
C LEU A 354 -3.49 10.19 -9.53
N LEU A 355 -3.07 11.12 -8.67
CA LEU A 355 -1.71 11.69 -8.65
C LEU A 355 -0.62 10.61 -8.63
N ARG A 356 -0.90 9.47 -8.00
CA ARG A 356 0.03 8.34 -7.92
C ARG A 356 0.40 7.78 -9.30
N TYR A 357 -0.46 7.94 -10.29
CA TYR A 357 -0.28 7.52 -11.69
C TYR A 357 0.01 8.67 -12.65
N GLN A 358 -0.34 9.90 -12.28
CA GLN A 358 -0.19 11.08 -13.12
C GLN A 358 1.05 11.87 -12.71
N ASN A 359 2.24 11.30 -12.90
CA ASN A 359 3.52 11.98 -12.65
C ASN A 359 4.64 11.37 -13.52
N MET A 360 5.79 12.03 -13.55
CA MET A 360 6.99 11.63 -14.30
C MET A 360 7.93 10.70 -13.51
N LEU A 361 7.42 9.99 -12.51
CA LEU A 361 8.14 8.92 -11.79
C LEU A 361 7.47 7.54 -11.96
N CYS A 362 6.30 7.48 -12.60
CA CYS A 362 5.64 6.23 -12.94
C CYS A 362 6.47 5.37 -13.88
N ARG A 363 6.41 4.05 -13.70
CA ARG A 363 7.22 3.08 -14.45
C ARG A 363 6.36 2.25 -15.40
N TYR A 364 6.95 1.81 -16.50
CA TYR A 364 6.33 0.83 -17.39
C TYR A 364 6.86 -0.58 -17.08
N ASP A 365 5.95 -1.53 -16.88
CA ASP A 365 6.30 -2.93 -16.77
C ASP A 365 6.29 -3.59 -18.15
N ALA A 366 7.48 -3.88 -18.69
CA ALA A 366 7.65 -4.46 -20.03
C ALA A 366 7.11 -5.89 -20.15
N MET A 367 6.85 -6.59 -19.04
CA MET A 367 6.28 -7.94 -19.04
C MET A 367 4.75 -7.88 -18.90
N ALA A 368 4.26 -7.10 -17.94
CA ALA A 368 2.83 -6.99 -17.64
C ALA A 368 2.09 -5.99 -18.56
N LEU A 369 2.83 -5.16 -19.31
CA LEU A 369 2.34 -4.12 -20.24
C LEU A 369 1.36 -3.16 -19.56
N LYS A 370 1.80 -2.61 -18.42
CA LYS A 370 1.01 -1.72 -17.55
C LYS A 370 1.87 -0.64 -16.91
N SER A 371 1.22 0.49 -16.60
CA SER A 371 1.80 1.53 -15.75
C SER A 371 1.78 1.10 -14.28
N LEU A 372 2.89 1.35 -13.59
CA LEU A 372 3.06 1.17 -12.15
C LEU A 372 3.09 2.55 -11.48
N ASP A 373 2.32 2.70 -10.41
CA ASP A 373 2.26 3.95 -9.66
C ASP A 373 3.59 4.28 -8.95
N ILE A 374 3.75 5.57 -8.63
CA ILE A 374 4.91 6.12 -7.93
C ILE A 374 5.24 5.38 -6.64
N PHE A 375 4.26 4.84 -5.92
CA PHE A 375 4.48 4.15 -4.64
C PHE A 375 4.64 2.63 -4.76
N SER A 376 4.78 2.09 -5.98
CA SER A 376 4.90 0.64 -6.22
C SER A 376 6.09 -0.04 -5.53
N VAL A 377 7.05 0.72 -5.00
CA VAL A 377 8.25 0.24 -4.28
C VAL A 377 8.41 0.85 -2.88
N HIS A 378 7.34 1.34 -2.26
CA HIS A 378 7.37 2.01 -0.94
C HIS A 378 8.45 3.11 -0.82
N GLY A 379 8.63 3.88 -1.90
CA GLY A 379 9.62 4.94 -2.03
C GLY A 379 9.42 5.70 -3.34
N PHE A 380 10.27 6.69 -3.65
CA PHE A 380 10.25 7.40 -4.94
C PHE A 380 11.14 6.72 -6.00
N PRO A 381 10.59 6.00 -6.99
CA PRO A 381 11.36 5.28 -8.00
C PRO A 381 11.84 6.22 -9.10
N VAL A 382 13.02 6.83 -8.93
CA VAL A 382 13.57 7.72 -9.96
C VAL A 382 14.28 6.92 -11.06
N GLY A 383 13.49 6.41 -12.01
CA GLY A 383 13.97 5.66 -13.19
C GLY A 383 14.48 6.55 -14.32
N LEU A 384 15.00 5.91 -15.39
CA LEU A 384 15.40 6.58 -16.64
C LEU A 384 14.31 6.59 -17.71
N ILE A 385 13.37 5.65 -17.62
CA ILE A 385 12.19 5.53 -18.47
C ILE A 385 10.96 5.79 -17.61
N GLN A 386 10.05 6.63 -18.11
CA GLN A 386 8.84 7.05 -17.43
C GLN A 386 7.62 6.64 -18.25
N CYS A 387 6.55 6.27 -17.55
CA CYS A 387 5.27 5.92 -18.13
C CYS A 387 4.22 6.93 -17.69
N GLU A 388 3.77 7.77 -18.61
CA GLU A 388 2.61 8.62 -18.39
C GLU A 388 1.34 7.87 -18.82
N SER A 389 0.41 7.70 -17.88
CA SER A 389 -0.91 7.13 -18.15
C SER A 389 -1.86 8.14 -18.78
N ASN A 390 -2.79 7.67 -19.62
CA ASN A 390 -3.90 8.50 -20.07
C ASN A 390 -4.71 9.01 -18.88
N MET A 391 -4.79 10.34 -18.73
CA MET A 391 -5.41 10.96 -17.56
C MET A 391 -6.92 10.73 -17.48
N ILE A 392 -7.63 10.76 -18.61
CA ILE A 392 -9.08 10.51 -18.64
C ILE A 392 -9.35 9.01 -18.40
N GLY A 393 -8.47 8.16 -18.94
CA GLY A 393 -8.64 6.72 -18.97
C GLY A 393 -9.38 6.25 -20.22
N ILE A 394 -9.47 4.93 -20.39
CA ILE A 394 -10.05 4.30 -21.58
C ILE A 394 -11.07 3.27 -21.11
N ALA A 395 -12.22 3.18 -21.77
CA ALA A 395 -13.17 2.09 -21.62
C ALA A 395 -13.19 1.24 -22.90
N ASN A 396 -13.31 -0.09 -22.76
CA ASN A 396 -13.56 -0.97 -23.90
C ASN A 396 -15.04 -0.91 -24.34
N GLY A 397 -15.42 -1.71 -25.35
CA GLY A 397 -16.79 -1.74 -25.88
C GLY A 397 -17.87 -2.17 -24.88
N SER A 398 -17.48 -2.79 -23.76
CA SER A 398 -18.37 -3.20 -22.67
C SER A 398 -18.31 -2.25 -21.46
N GLY A 399 -17.68 -1.07 -21.59
CA GLY A 399 -17.53 -0.11 -20.50
C GLY A 399 -16.47 -0.46 -19.46
N VAL A 400 -15.71 -1.54 -19.63
CA VAL A 400 -14.68 -1.97 -18.69
C VAL A 400 -13.41 -1.13 -18.89
N PRO A 401 -12.81 -0.59 -17.82
CA PRO A 401 -11.59 0.20 -17.94
C PRO A 401 -10.42 -0.57 -18.57
N VAL A 402 -9.69 0.07 -19.47
CA VAL A 402 -8.49 -0.43 -20.14
C VAL A 402 -7.28 0.35 -19.67
N GLY A 403 -6.22 -0.35 -19.27
CA GLY A 403 -5.02 0.26 -18.72
C GLY A 403 -5.17 0.61 -17.24
N SER A 404 -4.27 1.45 -16.73
CA SER A 404 -4.23 1.87 -15.33
C SER A 404 -3.93 3.36 -15.22
N GLY A 405 -4.50 3.99 -14.19
CA GLY A 405 -4.09 5.32 -13.76
C GLY A 405 -4.82 6.51 -14.39
N GLY A 406 -5.91 6.29 -15.12
CA GLY A 406 -6.81 7.35 -15.57
C GLY A 406 -8.04 7.51 -14.66
N TRP A 407 -8.75 8.63 -14.78
CA TRP A 407 -9.97 8.95 -14.05
C TRP A 407 -11.00 7.82 -14.07
N ILE A 408 -11.27 7.24 -15.25
CA ILE A 408 -12.19 6.09 -15.39
C ILE A 408 -11.78 4.92 -14.48
N ASN A 409 -10.48 4.62 -14.33
CA ASN A 409 -10.01 3.56 -13.45
C ASN A 409 -10.23 3.90 -11.96
N ILE A 410 -9.93 5.14 -11.58
CA ILE A 410 -10.01 5.59 -10.18
C ILE A 410 -11.48 5.66 -9.73
N ILE A 411 -12.35 6.22 -10.56
CA ILE A 411 -13.79 6.32 -10.29
C ILE A 411 -14.40 4.93 -10.16
N GLU A 412 -14.15 4.01 -11.09
CA GLU A 412 -14.68 2.63 -11.03
C GLU A 412 -14.24 1.91 -9.76
N LYS A 413 -12.97 2.07 -9.36
CA LYS A 413 -12.44 1.51 -8.12
C LYS A 413 -13.16 2.09 -6.88
N TYR A 414 -13.40 3.40 -6.86
CA TYR A 414 -14.10 4.07 -5.76
C TYR A 414 -15.58 3.68 -5.68
N ILE A 415 -16.27 3.55 -6.82
CA ILE A 415 -17.66 3.05 -6.88
C ILE A 415 -17.74 1.66 -6.26
N ARG A 416 -16.81 0.74 -6.61
CA ARG A 416 -16.77 -0.61 -6.02
C ARG A 416 -16.53 -0.57 -4.52
N ALA A 417 -15.68 0.34 -4.04
CA ALA A 417 -15.42 0.53 -2.62
C ALA A 417 -16.68 0.98 -1.86
N LYS A 418 -17.41 1.98 -2.36
CA LYS A 418 -18.64 2.46 -1.70
C LYS A 418 -19.79 1.47 -1.84
N LYS A 419 -19.92 0.75 -2.96
CA LYS A 419 -20.88 -0.39 -3.08
C LYS A 419 -20.61 -1.49 -2.05
N TYR A 420 -19.35 -1.75 -1.73
CA TYR A 420 -18.98 -2.68 -0.65
C TYR A 420 -19.38 -2.16 0.73
N CYS A 421 -19.41 -0.84 0.94
CA CYS A 421 -19.90 -0.26 2.20
C CYS A 421 -21.39 -0.56 2.40
N ASP A 422 -22.20 -0.49 1.34
CA ASP A 422 -23.64 -0.77 1.41
C ASP A 422 -23.96 -2.26 1.50
N MET A 423 -23.16 -3.09 0.81
CA MET A 423 -23.37 -4.53 0.68
C MET A 423 -22.03 -5.29 0.84
N PRO A 424 -21.49 -5.37 2.07
CA PRO A 424 -20.25 -6.07 2.31
C PRO A 424 -20.41 -7.57 2.06
N PHE A 425 -19.30 -8.22 1.74
CA PHE A 425 -19.24 -9.65 1.50
C PHE A 425 -17.97 -10.26 2.09
N GLU A 426 -18.02 -11.57 2.32
CA GLU A 426 -16.85 -12.41 2.52
C GLU A 426 -16.63 -13.32 1.31
N THR A 427 -15.48 -13.99 1.28
CA THR A 427 -15.18 -14.97 0.23
C THR A 427 -14.75 -16.29 0.87
N GLN A 428 -15.26 -17.39 0.34
CA GLN A 428 -14.91 -18.74 0.76
C GLN A 428 -14.50 -19.58 -0.45
N GLN A 429 -13.64 -20.55 -0.24
CA GLN A 429 -13.37 -21.58 -1.24
C GLN A 429 -14.36 -22.73 -1.03
N LYS A 430 -15.15 -23.06 -2.07
CA LYS A 430 -16.00 -24.25 -2.09
C LYS A 430 -15.67 -25.04 -3.35
N ASN A 431 -15.28 -26.30 -3.20
CA ASN A 431 -14.92 -27.20 -4.30
C ASN A 431 -13.89 -26.58 -5.27
N GLY A 432 -12.83 -25.97 -4.72
CA GLY A 432 -11.77 -25.32 -5.50
C GLY A 432 -12.15 -23.99 -6.18
N ARG A 433 -13.39 -23.49 -5.99
CA ARG A 433 -13.85 -22.23 -6.57
C ARG A 433 -14.06 -21.16 -5.50
N LYS A 434 -13.66 -19.93 -5.83
CA LYS A 434 -13.95 -18.74 -5.01
C LYS A 434 -15.45 -18.42 -5.10
N VAL A 435 -16.12 -18.46 -3.96
CA VAL A 435 -17.53 -18.08 -3.81
C VAL A 435 -17.61 -16.79 -2.99
N ILE A 436 -18.41 -15.83 -3.46
CA ILE A 436 -18.72 -14.60 -2.74
C ILE A 436 -19.94 -14.86 -1.85
N ILE A 437 -19.84 -14.52 -0.57
CA ILE A 437 -20.88 -14.67 0.44
C ILE A 437 -21.34 -13.26 0.88
N PRO A 438 -22.47 -12.77 0.37
CA PRO A 438 -23.02 -11.48 0.78
C PRO A 438 -23.41 -11.49 2.26
N ILE A 439 -23.02 -10.45 3.00
CA ILE A 439 -23.35 -10.29 4.43
C ILE A 439 -24.42 -9.19 4.56
N ARG A 440 -25.66 -9.55 4.18
CA ARG A 440 -26.75 -8.60 3.83
C ARG A 440 -27.15 -7.58 4.91
N SER A 441 -26.89 -7.84 6.20
CA SER A 441 -27.30 -6.93 7.28
C SER A 441 -26.15 -6.06 7.81
N GLU A 442 -24.91 -6.37 7.46
CA GLU A 442 -23.75 -5.54 7.77
C GLU A 442 -23.62 -4.43 6.73
N TRP A 443 -22.98 -3.33 7.11
CA TRP A 443 -22.73 -2.16 6.25
C TRP A 443 -21.70 -1.25 6.92
N ILE A 444 -21.00 -0.42 6.15
CA ILE A 444 -19.98 0.51 6.64
C ILE A 444 -20.49 1.95 6.43
N GLY A 445 -20.44 2.77 7.47
CA GLY A 445 -20.87 4.16 7.46
C GLY A 445 -21.30 4.69 8.83
N GLU A 446 -21.45 6.02 8.90
CA GLU A 446 -22.09 6.72 10.03
C GLU A 446 -23.62 6.66 9.94
N GLN A 447 -24.17 6.49 8.73
CA GLN A 447 -25.60 6.34 8.51
C GLN A 447 -25.87 5.42 7.31
N LYS A 448 -26.95 4.64 7.42
CA LYS A 448 -27.54 3.91 6.29
C LYS A 448 -28.70 4.77 5.77
N ASN A 449 -28.94 4.85 4.46
CA ASN A 449 -30.06 5.62 3.86
C ASN A 449 -31.40 5.44 4.61
N GLY A 450 -31.69 6.32 5.59
CA GLY A 450 -32.88 6.26 6.47
C GLY A 450 -32.82 5.35 7.70
N GLY A 451 -31.65 4.86 8.14
CA GLY A 451 -31.46 3.91 9.25
C GLY A 451 -30.84 4.49 10.54
N HIS A 452 -30.47 3.60 11.47
CA HIS A 452 -29.81 3.97 12.73
C HIS A 452 -28.42 4.59 12.50
N GLN A 453 -28.16 5.72 13.16
CA GLN A 453 -26.89 6.44 13.09
C GLN A 453 -25.85 5.81 14.02
N ARG A 454 -24.62 5.65 13.53
CA ARG A 454 -23.46 5.20 14.30
C ARG A 454 -22.54 6.38 14.56
N LYS A 455 -21.94 6.43 15.74
CA LYS A 455 -20.92 7.44 16.04
C LYS A 455 -19.61 7.04 15.35
N VAL A 456 -19.18 7.87 14.41
CA VAL A 456 -17.88 7.74 13.71
C VAL A 456 -17.09 9.02 14.01
N GLU A 457 -16.05 8.91 14.82
CA GLU A 457 -15.17 10.04 15.15
C GLU A 457 -13.76 9.77 14.64
N ILE A 458 -13.34 10.51 13.62
CA ILE A 458 -12.00 10.42 13.02
C ILE A 458 -11.28 11.75 13.22
N LYS A 459 -10.21 11.76 14.02
CA LYS A 459 -9.52 12.98 14.46
C LYS A 459 -8.05 12.99 14.02
N CYS A 460 -7.62 14.08 13.39
CA CYS A 460 -6.23 14.33 13.03
C CYS A 460 -5.45 14.94 14.21
N ILE A 461 -5.15 14.14 15.23
CA ILE A 461 -4.41 14.57 16.42
C ILE A 461 -3.48 13.45 16.92
N SER A 462 -2.45 13.81 17.68
CA SER A 462 -1.62 12.83 18.35
C SER A 462 -2.40 12.09 19.44
N SER A 463 -2.39 10.76 19.39
CA SER A 463 -2.98 9.91 20.44
C SER A 463 -2.30 10.05 21.80
N THR A 464 -1.10 10.66 21.84
CA THR A 464 -0.39 10.97 23.09
C THR A 464 -1.03 12.11 23.89
N VAL A 465 -1.94 12.88 23.27
CA VAL A 465 -2.67 13.99 23.90
C VAL A 465 -4.19 13.88 23.75
N ALA A 466 -4.68 12.90 22.97
CA ALA A 466 -6.11 12.68 22.80
C ALA A 466 -6.83 12.47 24.14
N GLU A 467 -7.95 13.19 24.30
CA GLU A 467 -8.85 13.05 25.43
C GLU A 467 -9.97 12.07 25.10
N ILE A 468 -10.08 11.02 25.90
CA ILE A 468 -11.10 9.97 25.75
C ILE A 468 -11.72 9.75 27.14
N PRO A 469 -13.06 9.73 27.27
CA PRO A 469 -13.69 9.48 28.56
C PRO A 469 -13.24 8.13 29.15
N GLU A 470 -13.01 8.10 30.46
CA GLU A 470 -12.64 6.88 31.16
C GLU A 470 -13.74 5.81 31.02
N GLN A 471 -13.34 4.54 30.92
CA GLN A 471 -14.26 3.38 30.85
C GLN A 471 -15.35 3.51 29.76
N SER A 472 -15.04 4.19 28.66
CA SER A 472 -15.96 4.41 27.54
C SER A 472 -15.84 3.37 26.43
N LEU A 473 -14.68 2.71 26.30
CA LEU A 473 -14.37 1.83 25.18
C LEU A 473 -14.63 0.35 25.52
N ASP A 474 -15.28 -0.37 24.61
CA ASP A 474 -15.51 -1.82 24.70
C ASP A 474 -14.34 -2.64 24.15
N ALA A 475 -13.51 -2.05 23.29
CA ALA A 475 -12.24 -2.63 22.84
C ALA A 475 -11.34 -1.54 22.21
N VAL A 476 -10.04 -1.81 22.20
CA VAL A 476 -9.06 -1.11 21.38
C VAL A 476 -8.45 -2.12 20.43
N PHE A 477 -8.63 -1.92 19.12
CA PHE A 477 -8.05 -2.74 18.06
C PHE A 477 -7.19 -1.86 17.19
N THR A 478 -5.90 -2.19 17.03
CA THR A 478 -4.96 -1.27 16.41
C THR A 478 -3.77 -1.97 15.74
N ASP A 479 -3.18 -1.30 14.77
CA ASP A 479 -1.92 -1.69 14.11
C ASP A 479 -0.88 -0.59 14.34
N PRO A 480 -0.18 -0.58 15.49
CA PRO A 480 0.75 0.49 15.85
C PRO A 480 1.97 0.54 14.91
N PRO A 481 2.71 1.65 14.88
CA PRO A 481 3.95 1.73 14.10
C PRO A 481 5.02 0.75 14.61
N TYR A 482 5.77 0.12 13.71
CA TYR A 482 6.71 -0.97 14.03
C TYR A 482 8.15 -0.53 14.28
N PHE A 483 8.39 0.76 14.58
CA PHE A 483 9.74 1.31 14.62
C PHE A 483 10.52 1.12 13.30
N GLY A 484 9.81 0.84 12.19
CA GLY A 484 10.37 0.58 10.87
C GLY A 484 10.75 1.85 10.10
N ASN A 485 11.39 1.65 8.95
CA ASN A 485 12.04 2.73 8.17
C ASN A 485 11.16 3.35 7.07
N VAL A 486 9.93 2.87 6.83
CA VAL A 486 9.11 3.46 5.75
C VAL A 486 8.56 4.81 6.20
N GLN A 487 9.02 5.87 5.56
CA GLN A 487 8.67 7.25 5.91
C GLN A 487 7.32 7.66 5.27
N TYR A 488 6.20 7.21 5.87
CA TYR A 488 4.87 7.42 5.29
C TYR A 488 4.52 8.89 5.06
N ALA A 489 4.84 9.78 6.00
CA ALA A 489 4.61 11.20 5.82
C ALA A 489 5.43 11.80 4.67
N GLU A 490 6.71 11.47 4.56
CA GLU A 490 7.53 11.96 3.44
C GLU A 490 6.93 11.59 2.08
N LEU A 491 6.41 10.36 1.97
CA LEU A 491 5.77 9.89 0.74
C LEU A 491 4.40 10.55 0.53
N MET A 492 3.59 10.67 1.57
CA MET A 492 2.23 11.21 1.47
C MET A 492 2.19 12.72 1.26
N ASP A 493 3.25 13.46 1.58
CA ASP A 493 3.37 14.88 1.23
C ASP A 493 3.10 15.13 -0.26
N PHE A 494 3.53 14.22 -1.15
CA PHE A 494 3.30 14.31 -2.60
C PHE A 494 1.80 14.45 -2.96
N CYS A 495 0.95 13.65 -2.33
CA CYS A 495 -0.50 13.71 -2.53
C CYS A 495 -1.12 14.87 -1.72
N TYR A 496 -0.63 15.07 -0.50
CA TYR A 496 -1.16 16.04 0.44
C TYR A 496 -1.09 17.48 -0.07
N VAL A 497 0.01 17.90 -0.70
CA VAL A 497 0.15 19.30 -1.14
C VAL A 497 -0.90 19.72 -2.17
N TRP A 498 -1.35 18.78 -3.01
CA TRP A 498 -2.46 18.99 -3.94
C TRP A 498 -3.80 18.98 -3.22
N LEU A 499 -4.03 17.94 -2.41
CA LEU A 499 -5.29 17.77 -1.69
C LEU A 499 -5.55 18.92 -0.72
N ARG A 500 -4.51 19.44 -0.06
CA ARG A 500 -4.55 20.60 0.84
C ARG A 500 -5.10 21.84 0.14
N ARG A 501 -4.64 22.13 -1.08
CA ARG A 501 -5.14 23.26 -1.87
C ARG A 501 -6.59 23.09 -2.31
N LEU A 502 -7.02 21.86 -2.56
CA LEU A 502 -8.38 21.57 -3.01
C LEU A 502 -9.41 21.58 -1.86
N ALA A 503 -9.11 20.83 -0.79
CA ALA A 503 -9.95 20.71 0.39
C ALA A 503 -9.98 21.99 1.25
N GLY A 504 -8.89 22.76 1.25
CA GLY A 504 -8.76 23.99 2.02
C GLY A 504 -8.34 23.75 3.47
N GLU A 505 -7.83 24.82 4.11
CA GLU A 505 -7.18 24.76 5.42
C GLU A 505 -8.13 24.49 6.60
N ASN A 506 -9.44 24.65 6.39
CA ASN A 506 -10.48 24.36 7.38
C ASN A 506 -10.71 22.85 7.58
N SER A 507 -10.19 22.01 6.68
CA SER A 507 -10.25 20.56 6.86
C SER A 507 -9.34 20.13 8.01
N ASP A 508 -9.76 19.15 8.78
CA ASP A 508 -9.02 18.68 9.96
C ASP A 508 -7.59 18.24 9.60
N GLY A 509 -6.59 18.85 10.25
CA GLY A 509 -5.16 18.66 9.96
C GLY A 509 -4.60 19.39 8.72
N PHE A 510 -5.42 20.08 7.92
CA PHE A 510 -4.99 20.70 6.66
C PHE A 510 -4.45 22.13 6.81
N HIS A 511 -4.48 22.67 8.02
CA HIS A 511 -3.75 23.90 8.38
C HIS A 511 -2.23 23.70 8.31
N GLN A 512 -1.75 22.47 8.54
CA GLN A 512 -0.33 22.12 8.48
C GLN A 512 0.22 22.28 7.06
N ARG A 513 1.53 22.56 6.91
CA ARG A 513 2.17 22.70 5.59
C ARG A 513 2.71 21.37 5.03
N THR A 514 2.80 20.35 5.86
CA THR A 514 3.33 19.02 5.56
C THR A 514 2.59 18.00 6.41
N THR A 515 2.57 16.75 5.97
CA THR A 515 2.09 15.60 6.74
C THR A 515 3.10 15.11 7.77
N ARG A 516 4.35 15.61 7.72
CA ARG A 516 5.42 15.24 8.65
C ARG A 516 5.19 15.91 10.00
N SER A 517 5.24 15.12 11.08
CA SER A 517 5.14 15.62 12.45
C SER A 517 6.36 15.20 13.29
N PRO A 518 6.87 16.06 14.19
CA PRO A 518 7.92 15.67 15.13
C PRO A 518 7.48 14.57 16.10
N ASP A 519 6.18 14.42 16.34
CA ASP A 519 5.61 13.44 17.29
C ASP A 519 5.28 12.09 16.62
N GLU A 520 5.74 11.86 15.39
CA GLU A 520 5.60 10.57 14.72
C GLU A 520 6.42 9.48 15.44
N LEU A 521 5.77 8.35 15.75
CA LEU A 521 6.42 7.21 16.40
C LEU A 521 7.06 6.24 15.39
N THR A 522 7.91 6.76 14.49
CA THR A 522 8.71 5.96 13.55
C THR A 522 10.20 6.18 13.77
N GLY A 523 11.02 5.21 13.34
CA GLY A 523 12.46 5.38 13.30
C GLY A 523 12.82 6.37 12.19
N ASN A 524 13.58 7.42 12.52
CA ASN A 524 14.04 8.38 11.53
C ASN A 524 15.42 8.92 11.94
N ALA A 525 16.44 8.61 11.14
CA ALA A 525 17.82 9.00 11.45
C ALA A 525 18.01 10.52 11.31
N THR A 526 17.44 11.09 10.25
CA THR A 526 17.50 12.53 9.94
C THR A 526 16.88 13.39 11.06
N GLN A 527 15.78 12.92 11.66
CA GLN A 527 15.07 13.57 12.77
C GLN A 527 15.49 13.07 14.16
N LYS A 528 16.52 12.20 14.25
CA LYS A 528 17.05 11.62 15.51
C LYS A 528 16.00 10.88 16.36
N ARG A 529 15.01 10.26 15.72
CA ARG A 529 13.96 9.46 16.40
C ARG A 529 14.45 8.03 16.63
N GLY A 530 14.75 7.72 17.90
CA GLY A 530 15.29 6.43 18.35
C GLY A 530 14.36 5.65 19.28
N ILE A 531 14.84 4.52 19.82
CA ILE A 531 14.03 3.57 20.60
C ILE A 531 13.42 4.17 21.88
N LEU A 532 14.09 5.15 22.50
CA LEU A 532 13.59 5.83 23.71
C LEU A 532 12.32 6.63 23.42
N HIS A 533 12.38 7.50 22.41
CA HIS A 533 11.23 8.29 21.95
C HIS A 533 10.06 7.40 21.50
N PHE A 534 10.36 6.32 20.78
CA PHE A 534 9.35 5.34 20.39
C PHE A 534 8.66 4.70 21.62
N THR A 535 9.45 4.29 22.61
CA THR A 535 8.92 3.71 23.87
C THR A 535 8.09 4.73 24.63
N GLU A 536 8.54 5.98 24.75
CA GLU A 536 7.83 7.09 25.40
C GLU A 536 6.44 7.31 24.81
N GLY A 537 6.38 7.47 23.49
CA GLY A 537 5.12 7.70 22.79
C GLY A 537 4.17 6.52 22.89
N LEU A 538 4.67 5.29 22.67
CA LEU A 538 3.85 4.09 22.75
C LEU A 538 3.29 3.87 24.16
N SER A 539 4.13 4.03 25.20
CA SER A 539 3.72 3.96 26.61
C SER A 539 2.66 5.02 26.96
N SER A 540 2.79 6.24 26.43
CA SER A 540 1.82 7.31 26.65
C SER A 540 0.45 6.96 26.06
N VAL A 541 0.44 6.48 24.81
CA VAL A 541 -0.79 6.06 24.12
C VAL A 541 -1.46 4.88 24.83
N TYR A 542 -0.70 3.84 25.18
CA TYR A 542 -1.25 2.64 25.80
C TYR A 542 -1.84 2.93 27.19
N GLN A 543 -1.22 3.81 27.98
CA GLN A 543 -1.79 4.26 29.26
C GLN A 543 -3.13 4.98 29.09
N ARG A 544 -3.26 5.84 28.07
CA ARG A 544 -4.53 6.52 27.77
C ARG A 544 -5.61 5.55 27.32
N MET A 545 -5.26 4.62 26.42
CA MET A 545 -6.18 3.57 25.97
C MET A 545 -6.64 2.69 27.14
N ALA A 546 -5.71 2.27 28.02
CA ALA A 546 -6.03 1.46 29.19
C ALA A 546 -6.99 2.16 30.17
N ARG A 547 -6.85 3.48 30.35
CA ARG A 547 -7.78 4.29 31.16
C ARG A 547 -9.17 4.41 30.51
N ALA A 548 -9.21 4.55 29.17
CA ALA A 548 -10.45 4.67 28.42
C ALA A 548 -11.20 3.34 28.26
N LEU A 549 -10.52 2.20 28.39
CA LEU A 549 -11.13 0.87 28.32
C LEU A 549 -12.04 0.59 29.52
N LYS A 550 -13.19 -0.03 29.25
CA LYS A 550 -14.04 -0.63 30.29
C LYS A 550 -13.26 -1.71 31.04
N PRO A 551 -13.63 -2.01 32.29
CA PRO A 551 -12.99 -3.09 33.05
C PRO A 551 -12.94 -4.39 32.23
N ASP A 552 -11.74 -4.97 32.14
CA ASP A 552 -11.44 -6.22 31.42
C ASP A 552 -11.66 -6.19 29.89
N ALA A 553 -11.93 -5.03 29.28
CA ALA A 553 -11.98 -4.89 27.83
C ALA A 553 -10.57 -5.03 27.20
N PRO A 554 -10.46 -5.56 25.97
CA PRO A 554 -9.15 -5.85 25.38
C PRO A 554 -8.54 -4.62 24.71
N LEU A 555 -7.23 -4.48 24.88
CA LEU A 555 -6.34 -3.80 23.95
C LEU A 555 -5.65 -4.89 23.12
N ALA A 556 -6.07 -5.09 21.86
CA ALA A 556 -5.47 -6.07 20.97
C ALA A 556 -4.83 -5.41 19.74
N PHE A 557 -3.60 -5.81 19.44
CA PHE A 557 -2.83 -5.16 18.37
C PHE A 557 -1.86 -6.11 17.67
N THR A 558 -1.57 -5.82 16.40
CA THR A 558 -0.58 -6.54 15.59
C THR A 558 0.79 -5.90 15.71
N PHE A 559 1.84 -6.71 15.79
CA PHE A 559 3.21 -6.21 15.79
C PHE A 559 4.19 -7.24 15.25
N HIS A 560 5.13 -6.79 14.42
CA HIS A 560 6.35 -7.54 14.11
C HIS A 560 7.56 -6.61 14.00
N HIS A 561 8.73 -7.15 14.35
CA HIS A 561 10.00 -6.51 14.03
C HIS A 561 11.12 -7.56 13.98
N ASN A 562 12.18 -7.30 13.21
CA ASN A 562 13.30 -8.25 13.10
C ASN A 562 14.27 -8.21 14.31
N ARG A 563 14.11 -7.22 15.20
CA ARG A 563 14.97 -6.96 16.35
C ARG A 563 14.18 -7.01 17.66
N MET A 564 14.68 -7.77 18.64
CA MET A 564 14.05 -7.96 19.95
C MET A 564 13.90 -6.65 20.74
N GLU A 565 14.80 -5.69 20.52
CA GLU A 565 14.76 -4.39 21.20
C GLU A 565 13.49 -3.59 20.92
N ALA A 566 12.89 -3.77 19.74
CA ALA A 566 11.59 -3.15 19.42
C ALA A 566 10.45 -3.78 20.25
N TYR A 567 10.52 -5.09 20.51
CA TYR A 567 9.57 -5.78 21.39
C TYR A 567 9.76 -5.39 22.86
N HIS A 568 10.98 -5.01 23.28
CA HIS A 568 11.18 -4.46 24.63
C HIS A 568 10.37 -3.18 24.84
N ALA A 569 10.31 -2.30 23.83
CA ALA A 569 9.49 -1.08 23.89
C ALA A 569 7.99 -1.41 24.04
N VAL A 570 7.50 -2.40 23.27
CA VAL A 570 6.11 -2.88 23.37
C VAL A 570 5.82 -3.44 24.77
N GLY A 571 6.71 -4.26 25.30
CA GLY A 571 6.57 -4.84 26.64
C GLY A 571 6.54 -3.79 27.76
N VAL A 572 7.43 -2.78 27.67
CA VAL A 572 7.43 -1.62 28.56
C VAL A 572 6.11 -0.85 28.47
N ALA A 573 5.62 -0.56 27.26
CA ALA A 573 4.37 0.18 27.07
C ALA A 573 3.14 -0.54 27.65
N ILE A 574 3.06 -1.87 27.51
CA ILE A 574 1.99 -2.68 28.12
C ILE A 574 2.06 -2.60 29.65
N LEU A 575 3.25 -2.77 30.24
CA LEU A 575 3.44 -2.74 31.69
C LEU A 575 3.18 -1.34 32.28
N ASP A 576 3.57 -0.28 31.60
CA ASP A 576 3.30 1.10 31.99
C ASP A 576 1.80 1.41 32.02
N ALA A 577 1.05 0.81 31.09
CA ALA A 577 -0.41 0.88 31.02
C ALA A 577 -1.12 0.10 32.13
N GLY A 578 -0.38 -0.65 32.97
CA GLY A 578 -0.96 -1.53 33.98
C GLY A 578 -1.71 -2.72 33.38
N LEU A 579 -1.42 -3.06 32.12
CA LEU A 579 -2.01 -4.19 31.43
C LEU A 579 -1.12 -5.43 31.55
N VAL A 580 -1.72 -6.59 31.33
CA VAL A 580 -1.03 -7.86 31.14
C VAL A 580 -1.37 -8.42 29.77
N CYS A 581 -0.43 -9.13 29.14
CA CYS A 581 -0.68 -9.81 27.89
C CYS A 581 -1.26 -11.22 28.16
N SER A 582 -2.54 -11.41 27.85
CA SER A 582 -3.28 -12.65 28.12
C SER A 582 -3.05 -13.72 27.05
N ALA A 583 -2.78 -13.31 25.80
CA ALA A 583 -2.47 -14.19 24.69
C ALA A 583 -1.60 -13.49 23.64
N THR A 584 -0.81 -14.30 22.95
CA THR A 584 -0.09 -13.94 21.72
C THR A 584 -0.53 -14.91 20.63
N ILE A 585 -0.92 -14.41 19.46
CA ILE A 585 -1.47 -15.22 18.37
C ILE A 585 -0.72 -14.89 17.07
N PRO A 586 -0.14 -15.87 16.38
CA PRO A 586 0.53 -15.62 15.11
C PRO A 586 -0.48 -15.53 13.96
N CYS A 587 -0.52 -14.43 13.21
CA CYS A 587 -1.45 -14.29 12.09
C CYS A 587 -0.75 -13.76 10.83
N PRO A 588 -1.11 -14.24 9.61
CA PRO A 588 -0.65 -13.64 8.36
C PRO A 588 -0.93 -12.14 8.30
N ALA A 589 0.10 -11.40 7.90
CA ALA A 589 0.05 -9.96 7.82
C ALA A 589 0.68 -9.40 6.54
N GLU A 590 1.50 -10.16 5.81
CA GLU A 590 2.13 -9.71 4.56
C GLU A 590 2.00 -10.74 3.43
N MET A 591 2.24 -10.30 2.19
CA MET A 591 2.26 -11.18 1.02
C MET A 591 3.63 -11.86 0.89
N GLY A 592 3.67 -13.19 0.80
CA GLY A 592 4.92 -13.94 0.61
C GLY A 592 5.70 -13.62 -0.67
N GLY A 593 5.03 -13.05 -1.69
CA GLY A 593 5.64 -12.57 -2.94
C GLY A 593 5.96 -11.08 -2.98
N SER A 594 5.85 -10.36 -1.85
CA SER A 594 6.21 -8.94 -1.82
C SER A 594 7.68 -8.75 -2.18
N ILE A 595 7.98 -7.85 -3.12
CA ILE A 595 9.35 -7.50 -3.56
C ILE A 595 10.20 -7.04 -2.36
N HIS A 596 9.55 -6.55 -1.29
CA HIS A 596 10.19 -6.10 -0.05
C HIS A 596 10.59 -7.24 0.91
N ILE A 597 10.02 -8.42 0.75
CA ILE A 597 10.24 -9.57 1.64
C ILE A 597 11.02 -10.67 0.92
N HIS A 598 10.84 -10.81 -0.39
CA HIS A 598 11.45 -11.86 -1.18
C HIS A 598 12.99 -11.78 -1.12
N GLY A 599 13.62 -12.82 -0.57
CA GLY A 599 15.08 -12.90 -0.38
C GLY A 599 15.64 -12.17 0.85
N THR A 600 14.80 -11.54 1.70
CA THR A 600 15.27 -10.75 2.86
C THR A 600 15.22 -11.49 4.20
N GLY A 601 14.57 -12.66 4.27
CA GLY A 601 14.34 -13.38 5.53
C GLY A 601 13.36 -12.70 6.49
N SER A 602 12.58 -11.72 6.01
CA SER A 602 11.54 -11.03 6.78
C SER A 602 10.29 -11.89 6.96
N SER A 603 9.56 -11.69 8.06
CA SER A 603 8.35 -12.45 8.38
C SER A 603 7.16 -12.02 7.53
N ILE A 604 6.27 -12.96 7.23
CA ILE A 604 4.93 -12.70 6.68
C ILE A 604 3.83 -12.80 7.74
N ILE A 605 4.21 -13.06 8.99
CA ILE A 605 3.37 -13.23 10.17
C ILE A 605 3.61 -12.07 11.13
N ASP A 606 2.53 -11.58 11.74
CA ASP A 606 2.59 -10.70 12.89
C ASP A 606 2.20 -11.44 14.15
N THR A 607 2.71 -10.98 15.29
CA THR A 607 2.15 -11.37 16.59
C THR A 607 1.00 -10.44 16.92
N VAL A 608 -0.19 -11.01 17.12
CA VAL A 608 -1.31 -10.32 17.74
C VAL A 608 -1.16 -10.45 19.25
N PHE A 609 -0.96 -9.33 19.94
CA PHE A 609 -0.98 -9.26 21.40
C PHE A 609 -2.39 -8.95 21.86
N VAL A 610 -2.92 -9.74 22.79
CA VAL A 610 -4.18 -9.46 23.49
C VAL A 610 -3.85 -9.06 24.91
N CYS A 611 -4.20 -7.84 25.30
CA CYS A 611 -3.88 -7.27 26.60
C CYS A 611 -5.13 -6.83 27.35
N ARG A 612 -5.15 -7.07 28.67
CA ARG A 612 -6.27 -6.72 29.57
C ARG A 612 -5.74 -6.21 30.92
N THR A 613 -6.59 -5.55 31.69
CA THR A 613 -6.25 -5.12 33.07
C THR A 613 -6.14 -6.31 34.02
N ARG A 614 -6.91 -7.39 33.79
CA ARG A 614 -6.80 -8.66 34.51
C ARG A 614 -6.53 -9.77 33.50
N GLY A 615 -5.55 -10.62 33.80
CA GLY A 615 -5.16 -11.71 32.90
C GLY A 615 -5.62 -13.06 33.40
N THR A 616 -6.62 -13.65 32.76
CA THR A 616 -6.79 -15.11 32.81
C THR A 616 -6.05 -15.72 31.64
N VAL A 617 -4.87 -16.29 31.89
CA VAL A 617 -4.08 -16.99 30.88
C VAL A 617 -4.39 -18.48 30.96
N LYS A 618 -4.61 -19.14 29.81
CA LYS A 618 -4.70 -20.60 29.78
C LYS A 618 -3.37 -21.19 30.24
N ARG A 619 -3.38 -22.10 31.21
CA ARG A 619 -2.16 -22.71 31.79
C ARG A 619 -1.20 -23.23 30.72
N ARG A 620 -1.72 -23.84 29.64
CA ARG A 620 -0.95 -24.34 28.49
C ARG A 620 -0.14 -23.29 27.73
N LEU A 621 -0.45 -22.00 27.89
CA LEU A 621 0.27 -20.89 27.26
C LEU A 621 1.39 -20.35 28.16
N LEU A 622 1.46 -20.77 29.42
CA LEU A 622 2.57 -20.41 30.30
C LEU A 622 3.71 -21.40 30.08
N PHE A 623 4.92 -20.88 29.94
CA PHE A 623 6.15 -21.65 29.89
C PHE A 623 7.20 -21.01 30.80
N GLN A 624 8.08 -21.84 31.34
CA GLN A 624 9.21 -21.48 32.18
C GLN A 624 10.54 -21.89 31.55
N THR A 625 10.51 -22.83 30.60
CA THR A 625 11.72 -23.37 29.96
C THR A 625 11.73 -23.16 28.44
N PRO A 626 12.91 -23.14 27.80
CA PRO A 626 13.03 -23.15 26.34
C PRO A 626 12.28 -24.30 25.66
N SER A 627 12.28 -25.50 26.25
CA SER A 627 11.63 -26.68 25.67
C SER A 627 10.11 -26.52 25.59
N GLU A 628 9.48 -25.99 26.65
CA GLU A 628 8.03 -25.71 26.66
C GLU A 628 7.65 -24.64 25.63
N LEU A 629 8.53 -23.64 25.40
CA LEU A 629 8.33 -22.67 24.32
C LEU A 629 8.41 -23.33 22.94
N ILE A 630 9.36 -24.24 22.73
CA ILE A 630 9.50 -24.97 21.46
C ILE A 630 8.24 -25.80 21.16
N GLU A 631 7.69 -26.49 22.16
CA GLU A 631 6.44 -27.25 22.03
C GLU A 631 5.25 -26.34 21.67
N LEU A 632 5.13 -25.20 22.35
CA LEU A 632 4.07 -24.21 22.06
C LEU A 632 4.15 -23.70 20.61
N ILE A 633 5.35 -23.36 20.15
CA ILE A 633 5.58 -22.90 18.78
C ILE A 633 5.27 -24.01 17.76
N HIS A 634 5.61 -25.27 18.05
CA HIS A 634 5.31 -26.40 17.17
C HIS A 634 3.79 -26.63 17.00
N ASP A 635 3.00 -26.48 18.06
CA ASP A 635 1.53 -26.55 17.97
C ASP A 635 0.96 -25.43 17.07
N GLU A 636 1.42 -24.20 17.27
CA GLU A 636 1.00 -23.06 16.43
C GLU A 636 1.43 -23.22 14.96
N LEU A 637 2.66 -23.69 14.71
CA LEU A 637 3.14 -24.00 13.36
C LEU A 637 2.27 -25.08 12.68
N THR A 638 1.78 -26.06 13.44
CA THR A 638 0.87 -27.09 12.93
C THR A 638 -0.45 -26.47 12.47
N HIS A 639 -1.03 -25.57 13.27
CA HIS A 639 -2.23 -24.83 12.87
C HIS A 639 -2.02 -23.93 11.64
N LEU A 640 -0.89 -23.23 11.56
CA LEU A 640 -0.55 -22.38 10.41
C LEU A 640 -0.34 -23.20 9.13
N ARG A 641 0.32 -24.36 9.23
CA ARG A 641 0.50 -25.29 8.10
C ARG A 641 -0.84 -25.86 7.64
N ALA A 642 -1.72 -26.23 8.56
CA ALA A 642 -3.08 -26.67 8.24
C ALA A 642 -3.89 -25.57 7.51
N ALA A 643 -3.61 -24.29 7.78
CA ALA A 643 -4.17 -23.15 7.07
C ALA A 643 -3.58 -22.91 5.67
N GLY A 644 -2.61 -23.72 5.23
CA GLY A 644 -1.94 -23.62 3.94
C GLY A 644 -0.70 -22.73 3.92
N MET A 645 -0.20 -22.30 5.08
CA MET A 645 1.03 -21.52 5.15
C MET A 645 2.27 -22.40 5.05
N LYS A 646 3.37 -21.79 4.61
CA LYS A 646 4.72 -22.37 4.66
C LYS A 646 5.61 -21.45 5.50
N PRO A 647 5.53 -21.51 6.85
CA PRO A 647 6.28 -20.60 7.71
C PRO A 647 7.79 -20.72 7.50
N GLY A 648 8.46 -19.58 7.37
CA GLY A 648 9.92 -19.50 7.25
C GLY A 648 10.63 -19.13 8.55
N PRO A 649 11.97 -19.03 8.55
CA PRO A 649 12.74 -18.64 9.74
C PRO A 649 12.35 -17.27 10.30
N GLY A 650 11.99 -16.33 9.43
CA GLY A 650 11.48 -15.01 9.85
C GLY A 650 10.19 -15.11 10.65
N ASP A 651 9.30 -16.04 10.30
CA ASP A 651 8.02 -16.28 10.99
C ASP A 651 8.23 -16.91 12.35
N VAL A 652 9.10 -17.93 12.43
CA VAL A 652 9.49 -18.55 13.71
C VAL A 652 10.06 -17.51 14.67
N ARG A 653 10.95 -16.64 14.17
CA ARG A 653 11.50 -15.54 14.97
C ARG A 653 10.39 -14.60 15.49
N CYS A 654 9.44 -14.21 14.64
CA CYS A 654 8.32 -13.36 15.05
C CYS A 654 7.50 -14.02 16.18
N MET A 655 7.16 -15.31 16.02
CA MET A 655 6.41 -16.07 17.02
C MET A 655 7.17 -16.17 18.34
N VAL A 656 8.46 -16.54 18.30
CA VAL A 656 9.32 -16.62 19.50
C VAL A 656 9.37 -15.27 20.21
N TYR A 657 9.64 -14.17 19.49
CA TYR A 657 9.70 -12.82 20.06
C TYR A 657 8.37 -12.40 20.70
N GLY A 658 7.24 -12.72 20.06
CA GLY A 658 5.91 -12.51 20.62
C GLY A 658 5.73 -13.19 21.99
N HIS A 659 5.98 -14.50 22.05
CA HIS A 659 5.78 -15.30 23.26
C HIS A 659 6.72 -14.92 24.40
N VAL A 660 8.01 -14.67 24.12
CA VAL A 660 8.96 -14.25 25.17
C VAL A 660 8.67 -12.84 25.69
N THR A 661 8.14 -11.95 24.85
CA THR A 661 7.65 -10.63 25.29
C THR A 661 6.50 -10.78 26.27
N ARG A 662 5.51 -11.63 25.93
CA ARG A 662 4.39 -11.95 26.82
C ARG A 662 4.88 -12.50 28.15
N MET A 663 5.88 -13.39 28.14
CA MET A 663 6.42 -13.94 29.39
C MET A 663 7.24 -12.93 30.19
N GLY A 664 7.97 -12.03 29.55
CA GLY A 664 8.63 -10.90 30.23
C GLY A 664 7.63 -9.98 30.94
N ILE A 665 6.51 -9.66 30.29
CA ILE A 665 5.39 -8.92 30.90
C ILE A 665 4.85 -9.69 32.10
N TRP A 666 4.61 -10.99 31.94
CA TRP A 666 4.11 -11.82 33.02
C TRP A 666 5.06 -11.81 34.22
N ALA A 667 6.36 -12.00 34.02
CA ALA A 667 7.35 -12.01 35.10
C ALA A 667 7.40 -10.69 35.88
N LEU A 668 7.21 -9.55 35.19
CA LEU A 668 7.41 -8.22 35.77
C LEU A 668 6.14 -7.56 36.32
N ARG A 669 4.94 -8.00 35.91
CA ARG A 669 3.65 -7.33 36.16
C ARG A 669 3.39 -6.92 37.62
N ASN A 670 3.79 -7.73 38.59
CA ASN A 670 3.51 -7.47 40.01
C ASN A 670 4.51 -6.52 40.68
N GLN A 671 5.67 -6.27 40.05
CA GLN A 671 6.76 -5.48 40.63
C GLN A 671 7.20 -4.36 39.69
N TRP A 672 6.40 -4.04 38.67
CA TRP A 672 6.72 -3.00 37.70
C TRP A 672 6.58 -1.62 38.35
N ASN A 673 7.57 -0.76 38.12
CA ASN A 673 7.54 0.63 38.57
C ASN A 673 7.71 1.54 37.35
N LYS A 674 6.61 2.18 36.93
CA LYS A 674 6.59 3.05 35.76
C LYS A 674 7.20 4.44 35.99
N GLU A 675 7.43 4.83 37.25
CA GLU A 675 8.06 6.11 37.61
C GLU A 675 9.58 6.11 37.37
N LYS A 676 10.16 4.96 37.03
CA LYS A 676 11.59 4.85 36.69
C LYS A 676 11.91 5.45 35.31
N PRO A 677 13.15 5.93 35.07
CA PRO A 677 13.58 6.35 33.75
C PRO A 677 13.37 5.26 32.69
N ILE A 678 13.02 5.64 31.46
CA ILE A 678 12.67 4.68 30.39
C ILE A 678 13.85 3.81 30.00
N SER A 679 15.06 4.35 30.05
CA SER A 679 16.29 3.57 29.85
C SER A 679 16.45 2.46 30.90
N GLU A 680 16.07 2.71 32.16
CA GLU A 680 16.08 1.70 33.24
C GLU A 680 14.98 0.67 33.04
N ARG A 681 13.77 1.10 32.66
CA ARG A 681 12.65 0.21 32.34
C ARG A 681 12.96 -0.74 31.19
N LEU A 682 13.50 -0.22 30.07
CA LEU A 682 13.93 -1.03 28.93
C LEU A 682 15.00 -2.05 29.33
N LYS A 683 16.00 -1.66 30.13
CA LYS A 683 17.02 -2.58 30.64
C LYS A 683 16.41 -3.68 31.50
N ARG A 684 15.50 -3.32 32.41
CA ARG A 684 14.81 -4.29 33.28
C ARG A 684 13.98 -5.29 32.48
N PHE A 685 13.25 -4.81 31.47
CA PHE A 685 12.47 -5.67 30.57
C PHE A 685 13.38 -6.60 29.76
N SER A 686 14.45 -6.05 29.17
CA SER A 686 15.45 -6.83 28.43
C SER A 686 16.03 -7.96 29.28
N HIS A 687 16.35 -7.69 30.56
CA HIS A 687 16.88 -8.71 31.47
C HIS A 687 15.89 -9.85 31.72
N ALA A 688 14.60 -9.53 31.93
CA ALA A 688 13.55 -10.53 32.11
C ALA A 688 13.30 -11.39 30.86
N VAL A 689 13.43 -10.82 29.66
CA VAL A 689 13.37 -11.59 28.41
C VAL A 689 14.59 -12.51 28.29
N SER A 690 15.79 -11.98 28.54
CA SER A 690 17.03 -12.76 28.44
C SER A 690 17.12 -13.91 29.43
N SER A 691 16.42 -13.86 30.57
CA SER A 691 16.38 -14.96 31.53
C SER A 691 15.65 -16.21 31.04
N ILE A 692 14.87 -16.13 29.95
CA ILE A 692 14.17 -17.28 29.35
C ILE A 692 15.16 -18.24 28.65
N GLY A 693 16.26 -17.71 28.12
CA GLY A 693 17.29 -18.47 27.43
C GLY A 693 17.84 -17.77 26.19
N ASN A 694 18.75 -18.43 25.48
CA ASN A 694 19.31 -17.90 24.24
C ASN A 694 18.29 -18.05 23.09
N LEU A 695 17.66 -16.93 22.73
CA LEU A 695 16.62 -16.90 21.70
C LEU A 695 17.11 -17.36 20.33
N GLN A 696 18.38 -17.15 19.98
CA GLN A 696 18.91 -17.59 18.69
C GLN A 696 19.04 -19.11 18.61
N ASP A 697 19.41 -19.75 19.73
CA ASP A 697 19.49 -21.20 19.82
C ASP A 697 18.11 -21.83 19.72
N ILE A 698 17.12 -21.23 20.38
CA ILE A 698 15.70 -21.66 20.30
C ILE A 698 15.18 -21.56 18.86
N ILE A 699 15.38 -20.41 18.21
CA ILE A 699 14.92 -20.20 16.82
C ILE A 699 15.59 -21.21 15.89
N ARG A 700 16.91 -21.40 16.02
CA ARG A 700 17.66 -22.36 15.20
C ARG A 700 17.15 -23.78 15.37
N SER A 701 16.94 -24.25 16.60
CA SER A 701 16.42 -25.59 16.87
C SER A 701 15.05 -25.83 16.21
N ILE A 702 14.14 -24.86 16.29
CA ILE A 702 12.82 -24.95 15.64
C ILE A 702 12.96 -24.98 14.11
N VAL A 703 13.84 -24.14 13.57
CA VAL A 703 14.07 -24.02 12.11
C VAL A 703 14.72 -25.27 11.52
N GLU A 704 15.67 -25.89 12.21
CA GLU A 704 16.28 -27.16 11.80
C GLU A 704 15.23 -28.27 11.70
N ASN A 705 14.35 -28.40 12.71
CA ASN A 705 13.22 -29.33 12.69
C ASN A 705 12.23 -29.05 11.54
N LEU A 706 12.01 -27.77 11.19
CA LEU A 706 11.18 -27.39 10.04
C LEU A 706 11.76 -27.94 8.73
N TYR A 707 13.08 -27.81 8.52
CA TYR A 707 13.73 -28.30 7.31
C TYR A 707 13.75 -29.82 7.22
N GLU A 708 14.03 -30.53 8.32
CA GLU A 708 13.97 -31.99 8.36
C GLU A 708 12.56 -32.52 8.04
N SER A 709 11.52 -31.87 8.57
CA SER A 709 10.14 -32.23 8.26
C SER A 709 9.78 -32.01 6.79
N ASN A 710 10.28 -30.95 6.16
CA ASN A 710 10.04 -30.67 4.75
C ASN A 710 10.78 -31.64 3.82
N LEU A 711 12.01 -32.06 4.18
CA LEU A 711 12.77 -33.07 3.45
C LEU A 711 12.09 -34.45 3.49
N ARG A 712 11.55 -34.85 4.65
CA ARG A 712 10.79 -36.13 4.79
C ARG A 712 9.50 -36.15 3.97
N ILE A 713 8.82 -35.01 3.82
CA ILE A 713 7.61 -34.89 2.98
C ILE A 713 7.98 -34.93 1.49
N ALA A 714 9.10 -34.33 1.09
CA ALA A 714 9.59 -34.41 -0.28
C ALA A 714 10.00 -35.84 -0.67
N ASP A 715 10.63 -36.60 0.24
CA ASP A 715 10.98 -38.02 0.03
C ASP A 715 9.75 -38.94 -0.05
N GLN A 716 8.65 -38.61 0.64
CA GLN A 716 7.40 -39.37 0.53
C GLN A 716 6.66 -39.11 -0.79
N HIS A 717 6.74 -37.90 -1.33
CA HIS A 717 6.21 -37.58 -2.67
C HIS A 717 7.05 -38.20 -3.80
N GLN A 718 8.31 -38.55 -3.57
CA GLN A 718 9.12 -39.31 -4.53
C GLN A 718 8.82 -40.82 -4.56
N ARG A 719 8.05 -41.36 -3.59
CA ARG A 719 7.68 -42.79 -3.51
C ARG A 719 6.28 -43.13 -4.03
N TYR A 720 5.48 -42.14 -4.41
CA TYR A 720 4.23 -42.35 -5.13
C TYR A 720 4.27 -41.58 -6.44
N GLY A 721 4.74 -42.23 -7.49
CA GLY A 721 4.63 -41.72 -8.85
C GLY A 721 3.16 -41.68 -9.26
N ILE A 722 2.63 -40.46 -9.40
CA ILE A 722 1.49 -40.14 -10.26
C ILE A 722 1.88 -38.84 -10.98
N GLU A 723 1.75 -38.88 -12.31
CA GLU A 723 2.05 -37.83 -13.26
C GLU A 723 1.23 -36.55 -12.95
N ASP A 724 1.92 -35.46 -12.61
CA ASP A 724 1.34 -34.11 -12.55
C ASP A 724 1.58 -33.43 -13.91
N ASP A 725 0.65 -33.66 -14.83
CA ASP A 725 0.45 -32.85 -16.03
C ASP A 725 -0.42 -31.65 -15.60
N ASP A 726 0.20 -30.51 -15.31
CA ASP A 726 -0.39 -29.16 -15.45
C ASP A 726 0.64 -28.09 -15.06
N ALA A 727 1.60 -27.88 -15.96
CA ALA A 727 2.50 -26.75 -15.91
C ALA A 727 1.76 -25.44 -16.29
N ILE A 728 1.42 -24.62 -15.28
CA ILE A 728 1.11 -23.20 -15.51
C ILE A 728 2.38 -22.39 -15.26
N SER A 729 3.03 -22.00 -16.35
CA SER A 729 4.27 -21.19 -16.34
C SER A 729 3.96 -19.69 -16.17
N PHE A 730 4.81 -18.99 -15.39
CA PHE A 730 4.93 -17.53 -15.40
C PHE A 730 5.61 -17.03 -16.68
#